data_AF-A0A1J4JPG6-F1
#
_entry.id   AF-A0A1J4JPG6-F1
#
_cell.length_a   1.000
_cell.length_b   1.000
_cell.length_c   1.000
_cell.angle_alpha   90.00
_cell.angle_beta   90.00
_cell.angle_gamma   90.00
#
_symmetry.space_group_name_H-M   'P 1'
#
loop_
_entity.id
_entity.type
_entity.pdbx_description
1 polymer ?
#
loop_
_entity_poly.entity_id
_entity_poly.type
_entity_poly.pdbx_seq_one_letter_code
_entity_poly.pdbx_strand_id
1 'polypeptide(L)'
;MEDLLPFDLSASSCFTEGEDVEESEKDLMMSQFEKNQRDKFGKMDVMDVQTVLLENERLQELNTQLQKALDSTKIQLKQAIEASASVTAMSDQIQGLKFQLSQMSQEKDRISNELSNYKNSFNNFDQSSNENDTTFNGNNVDFLNSSNSMEKNEYIRKLKKYKEEIKILIKENEAQKKTIESLTISHNKLQKRKSKISENLKSAVSQLKDSEDRVDELESEKQKFETSVKAMLQENENLKDQINAYQTIGNETKISYDNLNEEIVKQRKEFSLLQKQFENQSIEITKLNNERQELYNLTNNLLVSCVKYETLTNELINDKEILERKIKANKFNGDEERINLTESDIPFEGDLRMKCLKILMIEQYTPSHKIQMIFNEINQYTKQLFDQMAEATSENEELKAQFNIERNGAEKYREMMRSLLKELKNVTFYSEKINNTAFCENDRQFMDLMIRSINSIDPLVSDSENSYPSSPPHRYIPLNFFSNDDQNQNQQVIMKEIQPSDEAFSLFTAQFLLNTILKQKLQKLIDASVKKDELESIIRSLNGNGLIDLPKLLEALKEQMKKMKLSRKREHEAFKKIQQELLEKNKSENDLKITIEQLKVQNDVLQNECNLLKVKADVSSNELLLRSISNENPLSNNIIVSPDSSLLKNELNKKKEEIQKLRQTLSNIQFEMSQIQKHKDRSSKRIESDLTQQIIDLQNSLQEMTEANAILKKKLKKVKKIYIKKVEESAIEYQKKYDESKQSFDDCALSMKEKQKQSHDLTQKLLKSLSESEGFNQKCQSENADLHLENKQLQLKLSTLQEEISRERQVLKGQMSALQLACDSKIHEVLRETKSAVQNEKDRLFNVMVMGLSSVYKIDCTQFDEDSYVKLVEQLKRDIEKLRFFQNNVQFS
;
A
#
# COMPACT_ATOMS: atom_id res chain seq x y z
N MET A 1 71.90 -16.61 -45.25
CA MET A 1 70.93 -17.17 -44.30
C MET A 1 69.71 -16.27 -44.37
N GLU A 2 68.85 -16.37 -45.38
CA GLU A 2 68.43 -17.58 -46.13
C GLU A 2 67.75 -18.61 -45.18
N ASP A 3 66.56 -19.15 -45.46
CA ASP A 3 65.72 -18.88 -46.64
C ASP A 3 64.24 -19.27 -46.51
N LEU A 4 63.46 -18.72 -47.46
CA LEU A 4 62.25 -19.27 -48.11
C LEU A 4 61.01 -19.76 -47.31
N LEU A 5 59.85 -19.24 -47.74
CA LEU A 5 58.51 -19.85 -47.61
C LEU A 5 58.37 -21.04 -48.59
N PRO A 6 57.26 -21.82 -48.54
CA PRO A 6 56.21 -21.48 -49.50
C PRO A 6 54.75 -21.67 -49.02
N PHE A 7 53.83 -21.10 -49.81
CA PHE A 7 52.41 -21.50 -49.96
C PHE A 7 52.32 -22.97 -50.47
N ASP A 8 51.20 -23.70 -50.41
CA ASP A 8 50.00 -23.43 -51.21
C ASP A 8 48.74 -24.25 -50.81
N LEU A 9 47.66 -24.06 -51.59
CA LEU A 9 46.27 -24.47 -51.40
C LEU A 9 45.97 -25.97 -51.61
N SER A 10 44.95 -26.46 -50.89
CA SER A 10 44.03 -27.50 -51.38
C SER A 10 42.65 -27.29 -50.75
N ALA A 11 41.55 -27.62 -51.45
CA ALA A 11 40.21 -27.12 -51.11
C ALA A 11 39.15 -28.22 -50.95
N SER A 12 38.05 -27.83 -50.28
CA SER A 12 36.66 -28.29 -50.55
C SER A 12 36.31 -29.78 -50.45
N SER A 13 35.61 -30.16 -49.38
CA SER A 13 34.37 -30.97 -49.46
C SER A 13 33.60 -30.99 -48.12
N CYS A 14 32.34 -31.45 -48.15
CA CYS A 14 31.49 -31.75 -46.99
C CYS A 14 31.00 -30.56 -46.13
N PHE A 15 30.11 -29.75 -46.72
CA PHE A 15 28.90 -29.31 -46.01
C PHE A 15 27.85 -30.46 -46.04
N THR A 16 26.67 -30.24 -45.44
CA THR A 16 25.47 -31.11 -45.44
C THR A 16 25.57 -32.47 -44.73
N GLU A 17 25.63 -32.44 -43.40
CA GLU A 17 24.98 -33.43 -42.51
C GLU A 17 24.96 -32.81 -41.09
N GLY A 18 23.81 -32.32 -40.62
CA GLY A 18 23.70 -31.70 -39.28
C GLY A 18 22.45 -30.87 -38.99
N GLU A 19 21.91 -30.13 -39.96
CA GLU A 19 20.80 -29.17 -39.72
C GLU A 19 19.48 -29.88 -39.35
N ASP A 20 19.17 -31.03 -39.96
CA ASP A 20 17.94 -31.80 -39.69
C ASP A 20 17.79 -32.31 -38.24
N VAL A 21 18.91 -32.46 -37.51
CA VAL A 21 18.90 -32.98 -36.13
C VAL A 21 18.63 -31.87 -35.12
N GLU A 22 19.28 -30.71 -35.26
CA GLU A 22 19.01 -29.56 -34.36
C GLU A 22 17.59 -29.01 -34.52
N GLU A 23 17.04 -29.03 -35.75
CA GLU A 23 15.66 -28.59 -35.98
C GLU A 23 14.65 -29.61 -35.42
N SER A 24 14.91 -30.92 -35.53
CA SER A 24 14.08 -31.95 -34.90
C SER A 24 14.12 -31.92 -33.37
N GLU A 25 15.28 -31.69 -32.74
CA GLU A 25 15.36 -31.52 -31.28
C GLU A 25 14.71 -30.20 -30.81
N LYS A 26 14.80 -29.11 -31.59
CA LYS A 26 14.05 -27.87 -31.32
C LYS A 26 12.55 -28.11 -31.33
N ASP A 27 12.01 -28.74 -32.37
CA ASP A 27 10.57 -28.99 -32.50
C ASP A 27 10.08 -29.97 -31.43
N LEU A 28 10.89 -30.98 -31.07
CA LEU A 28 10.57 -31.88 -29.97
C LEU A 28 10.57 -31.16 -28.61
N MET A 29 11.55 -30.29 -28.34
CA MET A 29 11.59 -29.49 -27.11
C MET A 29 10.48 -28.43 -27.07
N MET A 30 10.17 -27.76 -28.18
CA MET A 30 9.03 -26.83 -28.28
C MET A 30 7.70 -27.56 -28.09
N SER A 31 7.52 -28.73 -28.69
CA SER A 31 6.32 -29.55 -28.51
C SER A 31 6.16 -30.02 -27.05
N GLN A 32 7.26 -30.46 -26.41
CA GLN A 32 7.23 -30.81 -24.98
C GLN A 32 7.00 -29.58 -24.08
N PHE A 33 7.56 -28.42 -24.41
CA PHE A 33 7.35 -27.18 -23.67
C PHE A 33 5.89 -26.72 -23.78
N GLU A 34 5.33 -26.65 -24.99
CA GLU A 34 3.92 -26.33 -25.21
C GLU A 34 2.97 -27.32 -24.52
N LYS A 35 3.28 -28.62 -24.53
CA LYS A 35 2.45 -29.63 -23.87
C LYS A 35 2.49 -29.48 -22.35
N ASN A 36 3.66 -29.28 -21.76
CA ASN A 36 3.83 -28.99 -20.34
C ASN A 36 3.23 -27.63 -19.92
N GLN A 37 3.15 -26.64 -20.82
CA GLN A 37 2.41 -25.40 -20.62
C GLN A 37 0.89 -25.67 -20.59
N ARG A 38 0.35 -26.35 -21.61
CA ARG A 38 -1.10 -26.63 -21.71
C ARG A 38 -1.63 -27.46 -20.53
N ASP A 39 -0.89 -28.49 -20.10
CA ASP A 39 -1.27 -29.33 -18.95
C ASP A 39 -1.17 -28.62 -17.59
N LYS A 40 -0.46 -27.48 -17.51
CA LYS A 40 -0.48 -26.57 -16.35
C LYS A 40 -1.60 -25.54 -16.44
N PHE A 41 -1.76 -24.88 -17.59
CA PHE A 41 -2.83 -23.90 -17.81
C PHE A 41 -4.23 -24.51 -17.68
N GLY A 42 -4.41 -25.81 -17.99
CA GLY A 42 -5.65 -26.55 -17.73
C GLY A 42 -5.97 -26.83 -16.25
N LYS A 43 -5.14 -26.37 -15.30
CA LYS A 43 -5.32 -26.54 -13.84
C LYS A 43 -5.06 -25.27 -13.02
N MET A 44 -4.74 -24.15 -13.68
CA MET A 44 -4.59 -22.84 -13.04
C MET A 44 -5.94 -22.13 -12.96
N ASP A 45 -6.20 -21.41 -11.87
CA ASP A 45 -7.44 -20.63 -11.75
C ASP A 45 -7.34 -19.37 -12.64
N VAL A 46 -8.48 -18.74 -12.94
CA VAL A 46 -8.55 -17.56 -13.84
C VAL A 46 -7.69 -16.40 -13.29
N MET A 47 -7.58 -16.27 -11.97
CA MET A 47 -6.67 -15.30 -11.33
C MET A 47 -5.19 -15.62 -11.58
N ASP A 48 -4.78 -16.89 -11.57
CA ASP A 48 -3.40 -17.28 -11.82
C ASP A 48 -3.01 -17.01 -13.28
N VAL A 49 -3.93 -17.29 -14.21
CA VAL A 49 -3.77 -16.98 -15.64
C VAL A 49 -3.64 -15.47 -15.85
N GLN A 50 -4.49 -14.67 -15.20
CA GLN A 50 -4.43 -13.21 -15.28
C GLN A 50 -3.16 -12.64 -14.64
N THR A 51 -2.68 -13.24 -13.55
CA THR A 51 -1.42 -12.86 -12.89
C THR A 51 -0.22 -13.14 -13.79
N VAL A 52 -0.17 -14.32 -14.43
CA VAL A 52 0.91 -14.67 -15.38
C VAL A 52 0.87 -13.79 -16.65
N LEU A 53 -0.31 -13.36 -17.11
CA LEU A 53 -0.41 -12.38 -18.20
C LEU A 53 0.20 -11.03 -17.81
N LEU A 54 -0.14 -10.49 -16.62
CA LEU A 54 0.42 -9.23 -16.12
C LEU A 54 1.94 -9.30 -15.87
N GLU A 55 2.43 -10.43 -15.35
CA GLU A 55 3.87 -10.70 -15.21
C GLU A 55 4.57 -10.69 -16.58
N ASN A 56 3.95 -11.27 -17.62
CA ASN A 56 4.51 -11.35 -18.96
C ASN A 56 4.47 -9.99 -19.70
N GLU A 57 3.40 -9.21 -19.56
CA GLU A 57 3.34 -7.82 -20.04
C GLU A 57 4.43 -6.96 -19.39
N ARG A 58 4.61 -7.08 -18.06
CA ARG A 58 5.69 -6.40 -17.32
C ARG A 58 7.08 -6.82 -17.79
N LEU A 59 7.29 -8.10 -18.10
CA LEU A 59 8.56 -8.61 -18.65
C LEU A 59 8.81 -8.12 -20.09
N GLN A 60 7.78 -8.00 -20.92
CA GLN A 60 7.89 -7.37 -22.25
C GLN A 60 8.22 -5.88 -22.15
N GLU A 61 7.61 -5.16 -21.22
CA GLU A 61 7.95 -3.75 -20.99
C GLU A 61 9.38 -3.61 -20.47
N LEU A 62 9.82 -4.43 -19.51
CA LEU A 62 11.19 -4.44 -19.00
C LEU A 62 12.21 -4.74 -20.12
N ASN A 63 11.95 -5.73 -20.98
CA ASN A 63 12.78 -5.98 -22.17
C ASN A 63 12.80 -4.79 -23.13
N THR A 64 11.67 -4.12 -23.32
CA THR A 64 11.57 -2.92 -24.18
C THR A 64 12.36 -1.74 -23.59
N GLN A 65 12.38 -1.57 -22.27
CA GLN A 65 13.19 -0.57 -21.58
C GLN A 65 14.69 -0.92 -21.66
N LEU A 66 15.06 -2.18 -21.44
CA LEU A 66 16.44 -2.68 -21.59
C LEU A 66 16.95 -2.51 -23.02
N GLN A 67 16.15 -2.83 -24.04
CA GLN A 67 16.51 -2.63 -25.45
C GLN A 67 16.73 -1.14 -25.77
N LYS A 68 15.86 -0.25 -25.29
CA LYS A 68 16.03 1.22 -25.44
C LYS A 68 17.31 1.72 -24.73
N ALA A 69 17.65 1.17 -23.56
CA ALA A 69 18.88 1.49 -22.85
C ALA A 69 20.14 0.97 -23.60
N LEU A 70 20.06 -0.24 -24.17
CA LEU A 70 21.11 -0.84 -24.98
C LEU A 70 21.36 -0.03 -26.27
N ASP A 71 20.31 0.41 -26.96
CA ASP A 71 20.46 1.18 -28.20
C ASP A 71 20.88 2.64 -27.91
N SER A 72 20.44 3.22 -26.79
CA SER A 72 20.97 4.50 -26.28
C SER A 72 22.47 4.43 -25.98
N THR A 73 22.92 3.35 -25.31
CA THR A 73 24.36 3.15 -25.02
C THR A 73 25.17 2.82 -26.29
N LYS A 74 24.63 2.08 -27.27
CA LYS A 74 25.25 1.94 -28.61
C LYS A 74 25.44 3.29 -29.31
N ILE A 75 24.44 4.18 -29.27
CA ILE A 75 24.53 5.52 -29.87
C ILE A 75 25.61 6.34 -29.18
N GLN A 76 25.65 6.34 -27.84
CA GLN A 76 26.68 7.03 -27.07
C GLN A 76 28.08 6.46 -27.34
N LEU A 77 28.23 5.13 -27.44
CA LEU A 77 29.50 4.48 -27.77
C LEU A 77 29.96 4.84 -29.19
N LYS A 78 29.04 4.86 -30.16
CA LYS A 78 29.33 5.30 -31.53
C LYS A 78 29.78 6.77 -31.57
N GLN A 79 29.08 7.66 -30.86
CA GLN A 79 29.47 9.07 -30.75
C GLN A 79 30.85 9.23 -30.07
N ALA A 80 31.17 8.42 -29.06
CA ALA A 80 32.49 8.41 -28.43
C ALA A 80 33.60 7.91 -29.37
N ILE A 81 33.32 6.92 -30.22
CA ILE A 81 34.24 6.42 -31.25
C ILE A 81 34.45 7.48 -32.35
N GLU A 82 33.39 8.14 -32.82
CA GLU A 82 33.46 9.23 -33.80
C GLU A 82 34.22 10.45 -33.23
N ALA A 83 34.01 10.78 -31.95
CA ALA A 83 34.80 11.80 -31.25
C ALA A 83 36.28 11.39 -31.09
N SER A 84 36.57 10.12 -30.81
CA SER A 84 37.95 9.59 -30.73
C SER A 84 38.67 9.68 -32.08
N ALA A 85 37.98 9.39 -33.19
CA ALA A 85 38.51 9.58 -34.54
C ALA A 85 38.81 11.07 -34.83
N SER A 86 37.94 11.99 -34.40
CA SER A 86 38.16 13.44 -34.48
C SER A 86 39.38 13.89 -33.67
N VAL A 87 39.52 13.42 -32.43
CA VAL A 87 40.70 13.69 -31.58
C VAL A 87 41.99 13.14 -32.19
N THR A 88 41.94 11.99 -32.86
CA THR A 88 43.08 11.44 -33.61
C THR A 88 43.49 12.38 -34.75
N ALA A 89 42.53 12.83 -35.57
CA ALA A 89 42.80 13.78 -36.65
C ALA A 89 43.32 15.14 -36.14
N MET A 90 42.85 15.62 -34.98
CA MET A 90 43.42 16.80 -34.33
C MET A 90 44.85 16.56 -33.81
N SER A 91 45.15 15.36 -33.30
CA SER A 91 46.51 14.97 -32.89
C SER A 91 47.48 15.00 -34.08
N ASP A 92 47.06 14.50 -35.23
CA ASP A 92 47.85 14.54 -36.48
C ASP A 92 48.06 15.98 -36.97
N GLN A 93 47.03 16.85 -36.90
CA GLN A 93 47.18 18.27 -37.19
C GLN A 93 48.12 18.98 -36.21
N ILE A 94 48.10 18.62 -34.92
CA ILE A 94 49.02 19.14 -33.90
C ILE A 94 50.45 18.66 -34.15
N GLN A 95 50.66 17.42 -34.62
CA GLN A 95 51.98 16.96 -35.09
C GLN A 95 52.43 17.73 -36.34
N GLY A 96 51.56 17.94 -37.32
CA GLY A 96 51.84 18.73 -38.51
C GLY A 96 52.25 20.18 -38.18
N LEU A 97 51.52 20.84 -37.28
CA LEU A 97 51.84 22.18 -36.80
C LEU A 97 53.15 22.23 -35.98
N LYS A 98 53.43 21.20 -35.17
CA LYS A 98 54.74 21.07 -34.48
C LYS A 98 55.89 20.86 -35.47
N PHE A 99 55.67 20.10 -36.55
CA PHE A 99 56.67 19.90 -37.60
C PHE A 99 56.91 21.20 -38.39
N GLN A 100 55.86 21.94 -38.74
CA GLN A 100 55.97 23.28 -39.36
C GLN A 100 56.67 24.28 -38.43
N LEU A 101 56.37 24.29 -37.13
CA LEU A 101 57.09 25.12 -36.15
C LEU A 101 58.58 24.73 -36.04
N SER A 102 58.91 23.44 -36.13
CA SER A 102 60.29 22.95 -36.15
C SER A 102 61.03 23.42 -37.41
N GLN A 103 60.42 23.30 -38.59
CA GLN A 103 60.97 23.82 -39.85
C GLN A 103 61.14 25.35 -39.81
N MET A 104 60.13 26.09 -39.37
CA MET A 104 60.19 27.54 -39.20
C MET A 104 61.27 27.97 -38.20
N SER A 105 61.56 27.18 -37.17
CA SER A 105 62.68 27.45 -36.26
C SER A 105 64.02 27.19 -36.94
N GLN A 106 64.20 26.05 -37.63
CA GLN A 106 65.43 25.77 -38.38
C GLN A 106 65.68 26.79 -39.51
N GLU A 107 64.63 27.28 -40.17
CA GLU A 107 64.72 28.31 -41.20
C GLU A 107 65.02 29.69 -40.59
N LYS A 108 64.43 30.04 -39.44
CA LYS A 108 64.81 31.22 -38.66
C LYS A 108 66.28 31.14 -38.21
N ASP A 109 66.75 29.98 -37.79
CA ASP A 109 68.15 29.78 -37.36
C ASP A 109 69.11 29.81 -38.55
N ARG A 110 68.71 29.33 -39.74
CA ARG A 110 69.41 29.57 -41.01
C ARG A 110 69.50 31.06 -41.34
N ILE A 111 68.37 31.77 -41.37
CA ILE A 111 68.31 33.20 -41.68
C ILE A 111 69.10 34.03 -40.65
N SER A 112 69.11 33.61 -39.38
CA SER A 112 69.93 34.21 -38.32
C SER A 112 71.44 34.00 -38.57
N ASN A 113 71.85 32.80 -38.99
CA ASN A 113 73.23 32.51 -39.37
C ASN A 113 73.64 33.23 -40.67
N GLU A 114 72.75 33.36 -41.64
CA GLU A 114 72.97 34.15 -42.87
C GLU A 114 73.09 35.65 -42.55
N LEU A 115 72.26 36.20 -41.66
CA LEU A 115 72.40 37.57 -41.14
C LEU A 115 73.70 37.77 -40.36
N SER A 116 74.14 36.78 -39.58
CA SER A 116 75.44 36.79 -38.91
C SER A 116 76.59 36.83 -39.93
N ASN A 117 76.53 35.98 -40.97
CA ASN A 117 77.52 35.95 -42.04
C ASN A 117 77.54 37.25 -42.86
N TYR A 118 76.38 37.82 -43.20
CA TYR A 118 76.30 39.12 -43.86
C TYR A 118 76.85 40.25 -42.98
N LYS A 119 76.58 40.24 -41.67
CA LYS A 119 77.11 41.24 -40.73
C LYS A 119 78.64 41.14 -40.59
N ASN A 120 79.18 39.92 -40.56
CA ASN A 120 80.62 39.69 -40.56
C ASN A 120 81.27 40.08 -41.89
N SER A 121 80.59 39.85 -43.02
CA SER A 121 81.05 40.26 -44.36
C SER A 121 81.05 41.78 -44.54
N PHE A 122 80.08 42.49 -43.93
CA PHE A 122 80.02 43.95 -43.96
C PHE A 122 81.14 44.58 -43.11
N ASN A 123 81.37 44.07 -41.89
CA ASN A 123 82.46 44.51 -41.02
C ASN A 123 83.85 44.34 -41.66
N ASN A 124 84.02 43.34 -42.54
CA ASN A 124 85.27 43.11 -43.27
C ASN A 124 85.46 44.01 -44.51
N PHE A 125 84.46 44.83 -44.90
CA PHE A 125 84.55 45.73 -46.06
C PHE A 125 84.76 47.21 -45.65
N ASP A 126 84.21 47.63 -44.51
CA ASP A 126 84.46 48.98 -43.96
C ASP A 126 85.87 49.15 -43.36
N GLN A 127 86.60 48.05 -43.08
CA GLN A 127 87.98 48.11 -42.57
C GLN A 127 89.08 48.20 -43.65
N SER A 128 88.74 48.07 -44.95
CA SER A 128 89.71 48.21 -46.06
C SER A 128 89.64 49.55 -46.79
N SER A 129 88.90 50.52 -46.24
CA SER A 129 88.38 51.67 -47.00
C SER A 129 88.64 53.04 -46.34
N ASN A 130 89.51 53.10 -45.32
CA ASN A 130 89.76 54.31 -44.50
C ASN A 130 91.26 54.64 -44.26
N GLU A 131 92.17 54.08 -45.04
CA GLU A 131 93.55 54.58 -45.15
C GLU A 131 93.85 54.92 -46.62
N ASN A 132 94.41 56.12 -46.85
CA ASN A 132 94.61 56.83 -48.13
C ASN A 132 93.39 57.60 -48.68
N ASP A 133 93.22 58.86 -48.24
CA ASP A 133 93.18 60.01 -49.18
C ASP A 133 93.34 61.36 -48.45
N THR A 134 94.59 61.80 -48.24
CA THR A 134 94.93 63.09 -47.59
C THR A 134 96.07 63.84 -48.31
N THR A 135 96.10 63.79 -49.65
CA THR A 135 96.92 64.67 -50.50
C THR A 135 96.01 65.38 -51.51
N PHE A 136 95.47 66.54 -51.18
CA PHE A 136 96.10 67.88 -51.18
C PHE A 136 96.28 68.48 -52.60
N ASN A 137 95.99 69.77 -52.73
CA ASN A 137 95.53 70.38 -53.97
C ASN A 137 96.54 71.40 -54.54
N GLY A 138 96.78 71.35 -55.86
CA GLY A 138 97.24 72.47 -56.69
C GLY A 138 98.73 72.87 -56.67
N ASN A 139 99.30 73.06 -57.86
CA ASN A 139 100.30 74.10 -58.17
C ASN A 139 100.51 74.23 -59.69
N ASN A 140 100.73 75.47 -60.15
CA ASN A 140 101.26 75.93 -61.46
C ASN A 140 100.51 75.47 -62.75
N VAL A 141 100.09 76.31 -63.71
CA VAL A 141 100.47 77.68 -64.17
C VAL A 141 101.76 77.75 -64.99
N ASP A 142 101.65 78.43 -66.14
CA ASP A 142 102.67 78.85 -67.12
C ASP A 142 103.58 77.81 -67.80
N PHE A 143 103.28 77.49 -69.07
CA PHE A 143 104.32 77.44 -70.11
C PHE A 143 103.84 77.79 -71.54
N LEU A 144 104.65 78.62 -72.21
CA LEU A 144 104.71 78.95 -73.65
C LEU A 144 103.44 79.23 -74.48
N ASN A 145 103.31 80.51 -74.88
CA ASN A 145 102.87 80.86 -76.23
C ASN A 145 103.92 80.43 -77.27
N SER A 146 103.53 79.77 -78.37
CA SER A 146 103.90 80.16 -79.75
C SER A 146 103.32 79.25 -80.84
N SER A 147 103.09 79.82 -82.03
CA SER A 147 103.08 79.15 -83.33
C SER A 147 102.22 77.90 -83.57
N ASN A 148 100.89 78.06 -83.77
CA ASN A 148 100.23 77.74 -85.06
C ASN A 148 98.70 77.97 -85.02
N SER A 149 98.11 78.43 -86.13
CA SER A 149 96.75 78.99 -86.16
C SER A 149 95.61 78.00 -86.50
N MET A 150 95.88 76.70 -86.69
CA MET A 150 94.85 75.72 -87.06
C MET A 150 94.20 74.99 -85.86
N GLU A 151 94.96 74.53 -84.87
CA GLU A 151 94.46 73.62 -83.81
C GLU A 151 93.39 74.26 -82.91
N LYS A 152 93.42 75.59 -82.76
CA LYS A 152 92.46 76.37 -81.96
C LYS A 152 91.01 76.13 -82.38
N ASN A 153 90.76 75.84 -83.67
CA ASN A 153 89.42 75.50 -84.18
C ASN A 153 88.96 74.08 -83.82
N GLU A 154 89.87 73.13 -83.63
CA GLU A 154 89.48 71.77 -83.23
C GLU A 154 89.21 71.68 -81.72
N TYR A 155 90.01 72.37 -80.91
CA TYR A 155 89.78 72.44 -79.46
C TYR A 155 88.43 73.11 -79.13
N ILE A 156 88.06 74.17 -79.86
CA ILE A 156 86.73 74.81 -79.75
C ILE A 156 85.59 73.86 -80.16
N ARG A 157 85.80 72.97 -81.15
CA ARG A 157 84.81 71.94 -81.51
C ARG A 157 84.65 70.87 -80.44
N LYS A 158 85.75 70.41 -79.83
CA LYS A 158 85.74 69.45 -78.70
C LYS A 158 85.05 70.05 -77.48
N LEU A 159 85.39 71.29 -77.10
CA LEU A 159 84.70 72.03 -76.03
C LEU A 159 83.20 72.23 -76.29
N LYS A 160 82.78 72.51 -77.53
CA LYS A 160 81.34 72.58 -77.86
C LYS A 160 80.65 71.23 -77.70
N LYS A 161 81.25 70.12 -78.17
CA LYS A 161 80.70 68.77 -77.95
C LYS A 161 80.50 68.48 -76.47
N TYR A 162 81.55 68.60 -75.65
CA TYR A 162 81.44 68.36 -74.21
C TYR A 162 80.42 69.27 -73.52
N LYS A 163 80.26 70.53 -73.96
CA LYS A 163 79.25 71.44 -73.40
C LYS A 163 77.81 71.10 -73.80
N GLU A 164 77.59 70.45 -74.93
CA GLU A 164 76.30 69.89 -75.33
C GLU A 164 76.03 68.55 -74.60
N GLU A 165 77.06 67.72 -74.44
CA GLU A 165 77.02 66.42 -73.74
C GLU A 165 76.71 66.58 -72.25
N ILE A 166 77.35 67.56 -71.58
CA ILE A 166 77.01 67.96 -70.21
C ILE A 166 75.56 68.45 -70.08
N LYS A 167 75.01 69.17 -71.08
CA LYS A 167 73.57 69.55 -71.05
C LYS A 167 72.64 68.35 -71.20
N ILE A 168 73.03 67.33 -71.95
CA ILE A 168 72.26 66.08 -72.08
C ILE A 168 72.26 65.37 -70.73
N LEU A 169 73.44 65.16 -70.13
CA LEU A 169 73.58 64.52 -68.82
C LEU A 169 72.85 65.27 -67.69
N ILE A 170 72.84 66.61 -67.70
CA ILE A 170 72.06 67.41 -66.75
C ILE A 170 70.55 67.17 -66.93
N LYS A 171 70.04 67.19 -68.17
CA LYS A 171 68.62 66.91 -68.44
C LYS A 171 68.21 65.48 -68.08
N GLU A 172 69.12 64.53 -68.31
CA GLU A 172 68.90 63.12 -67.99
C GLU A 172 68.89 62.89 -66.47
N ASN A 173 69.79 63.54 -65.74
CA ASN A 173 69.81 63.53 -64.27
C ASN A 173 68.57 64.25 -63.68
N GLU A 174 68.13 65.38 -64.25
CA GLU A 174 66.85 66.01 -63.89
C GLU A 174 65.63 65.09 -64.15
N ALA A 175 65.64 64.32 -65.23
CA ALA A 175 64.58 63.34 -65.54
C ALA A 175 64.60 62.15 -64.58
N GLN A 176 65.79 61.62 -64.26
CA GLN A 176 65.97 60.57 -63.25
C GLN A 176 65.54 61.06 -61.87
N LYS A 177 65.89 62.29 -61.47
CA LYS A 177 65.46 62.89 -60.20
C LYS A 177 63.93 62.99 -60.10
N LYS A 178 63.25 63.48 -61.15
CA LYS A 178 61.77 63.49 -61.21
C LYS A 178 61.17 62.09 -61.13
N THR A 179 61.81 61.10 -61.74
CA THR A 179 61.41 59.68 -61.63
C THR A 179 61.54 59.19 -60.18
N ILE A 180 62.67 59.45 -59.51
CA ILE A 180 62.93 59.10 -58.10
C ILE A 180 61.92 59.80 -57.16
N GLU A 181 61.64 61.08 -57.36
CA GLU A 181 60.62 61.81 -56.60
C GLU A 181 59.23 61.17 -56.77
N SER A 182 58.86 60.79 -58.00
CA SER A 182 57.59 60.10 -58.28
C SER A 182 57.50 58.72 -57.61
N LEU A 183 58.61 57.96 -57.59
CA LEU A 183 58.71 56.66 -56.93
C LEU A 183 58.66 56.80 -55.40
N THR A 184 59.29 57.83 -54.84
CA THR A 184 59.25 58.15 -53.40
C THR A 184 57.83 58.53 -52.97
N ILE A 185 57.11 59.33 -53.77
CA ILE A 185 55.70 59.64 -53.55
C ILE A 185 54.82 58.37 -53.63
N SER A 186 55.11 57.46 -54.57
CA SER A 186 54.41 56.19 -54.71
C SER A 186 54.66 55.26 -53.51
N HIS A 187 55.92 55.13 -53.08
CA HIS A 187 56.33 54.35 -51.90
C HIS A 187 55.65 54.86 -50.63
N ASN A 188 55.66 56.18 -50.40
CA ASN A 188 54.97 56.79 -49.25
C ASN A 188 53.44 56.57 -49.27
N LYS A 189 52.81 56.54 -50.46
CA LYS A 189 51.38 56.17 -50.61
C LYS A 189 51.15 54.69 -50.31
N LEU A 190 52.03 53.80 -50.77
CA LEU A 190 51.97 52.35 -50.48
C LEU A 190 52.20 52.05 -49.00
N GLN A 191 53.12 52.73 -48.33
CA GLN A 191 53.40 52.54 -46.90
C GLN A 191 52.22 53.02 -46.03
N LYS A 192 51.58 54.15 -46.38
CA LYS A 192 50.31 54.59 -45.74
C LYS A 192 49.14 53.65 -46.02
N ARG A 193 49.11 52.94 -47.16
CA ARG A 193 48.14 51.84 -47.39
C ARG A 193 48.48 50.62 -46.53
N LYS A 194 49.75 50.21 -46.44
CA LYS A 194 50.21 49.08 -45.62
C LYS A 194 49.89 49.27 -44.13
N SER A 195 50.12 50.46 -43.57
CA SER A 195 49.76 50.74 -42.17
C SER A 195 48.25 50.64 -41.94
N LYS A 196 47.44 51.25 -42.81
CA LYS A 196 45.96 51.21 -42.70
C LYS A 196 45.38 49.81 -42.89
N ILE A 197 45.97 48.99 -43.75
CA ILE A 197 45.60 47.57 -43.89
C ILE A 197 45.99 46.78 -42.63
N SER A 198 47.14 47.07 -42.01
CA SER A 198 47.56 46.44 -40.75
C SER A 198 46.66 46.81 -39.57
N GLU A 199 46.20 48.06 -39.47
CA GLU A 199 45.19 48.48 -38.48
C GLU A 199 43.85 47.77 -38.71
N ASN A 200 43.36 47.74 -39.95
CA ASN A 200 42.14 47.01 -40.29
C ASN A 200 42.25 45.51 -39.96
N LEU A 201 43.41 44.89 -40.22
CA LEU A 201 43.65 43.48 -39.90
C LEU A 201 43.64 43.24 -38.39
N LYS A 202 44.30 44.09 -37.59
CA LYS A 202 44.26 44.00 -36.12
C LYS A 202 42.83 44.16 -35.57
N SER A 203 42.07 45.10 -36.12
CA SER A 203 40.66 45.30 -35.77
C SER A 203 39.82 44.06 -36.09
N ALA A 204 39.97 43.49 -37.28
CA ALA A 204 39.28 42.28 -37.70
C ALA A 204 39.67 41.05 -36.86
N VAL A 205 40.94 40.91 -36.47
CA VAL A 205 41.41 39.82 -35.58
C VAL A 205 40.85 39.98 -34.16
N SER A 206 40.73 41.21 -33.65
CA SER A 206 40.03 41.45 -32.37
C SER A 206 38.56 41.04 -32.48
N GLN A 207 37.85 41.51 -33.52
CA GLN A 207 36.44 41.19 -33.74
C GLN A 207 36.20 39.68 -33.96
N LEU A 208 37.15 38.97 -34.56
CA LEU A 208 37.11 37.51 -34.67
C LEU A 208 37.17 36.88 -33.28
N LYS A 209 38.16 37.25 -32.46
CA LYS A 209 38.31 36.72 -31.10
C LYS A 209 37.12 37.08 -30.20
N ASP A 210 36.64 38.32 -30.26
CA ASP A 210 35.45 38.79 -29.55
C ASP A 210 34.18 38.01 -29.98
N SER A 211 34.20 37.38 -31.15
CA SER A 211 33.16 36.48 -31.65
C SER A 211 33.39 35.00 -31.25
N GLU A 212 34.63 34.54 -31.20
CA GLU A 212 35.02 33.20 -30.73
C GLU A 212 34.74 33.05 -29.22
N ASP A 213 35.25 33.97 -28.38
CA ASP A 213 34.99 34.01 -26.93
C ASP A 213 33.46 34.01 -26.65
N ARG A 214 32.67 34.66 -27.51
CA ARG A 214 31.20 34.74 -27.41
C ARG A 214 30.46 33.51 -27.93
N VAL A 215 31.06 32.73 -28.83
CA VAL A 215 30.54 31.41 -29.21
C VAL A 215 30.73 30.43 -28.06
N ASP A 216 31.89 30.44 -27.40
CA ASP A 216 32.16 29.60 -26.22
C ASP A 216 31.22 29.93 -25.04
N GLU A 217 30.91 31.20 -24.79
CA GLU A 217 29.87 31.59 -23.82
C GLU A 217 28.50 31.00 -24.16
N LEU A 218 28.06 31.09 -25.43
CA LEU A 218 26.77 30.58 -25.89
C LEU A 218 26.70 29.04 -25.90
N GLU A 219 27.80 28.36 -26.21
CA GLU A 219 27.90 26.90 -26.15
C GLU A 219 27.84 26.43 -24.68
N SER A 220 28.49 27.16 -23.76
CA SER A 220 28.40 26.94 -22.31
C SER A 220 26.98 27.19 -21.76
N GLU A 221 26.30 28.24 -22.22
CA GLU A 221 24.92 28.55 -21.82
C GLU A 221 23.94 27.51 -22.36
N LYS A 222 24.05 27.13 -23.64
CA LYS A 222 23.31 26.02 -24.26
C LYS A 222 23.48 24.72 -23.47
N GLN A 223 24.69 24.35 -23.07
CA GLN A 223 24.94 23.11 -22.33
C GLN A 223 24.30 23.12 -20.93
N LYS A 224 24.23 24.29 -20.27
CA LYS A 224 23.46 24.49 -19.03
C LYS A 224 21.96 24.34 -19.28
N PHE A 225 21.43 24.92 -20.35
CA PHE A 225 20.02 24.77 -20.74
C PHE A 225 19.66 23.31 -21.07
N GLU A 226 20.48 22.58 -21.83
CA GLU A 226 20.25 21.15 -22.12
C GLU A 226 20.23 20.30 -20.84
N THR A 227 21.11 20.61 -19.88
CA THR A 227 21.15 19.93 -18.57
C THR A 227 19.90 20.24 -17.73
N SER A 228 19.46 21.51 -17.72
CA SER A 228 18.23 21.95 -17.06
C SER A 228 16.97 21.31 -17.68
N VAL A 229 16.89 21.24 -19.01
CA VAL A 229 15.79 20.57 -19.73
C VAL A 229 15.75 19.07 -19.43
N LYS A 230 16.91 18.39 -19.37
CA LYS A 230 16.97 16.97 -18.95
C LYS A 230 16.46 16.78 -17.53
N ALA A 231 16.83 17.65 -16.59
CA ALA A 231 16.34 17.60 -15.21
C ALA A 231 14.82 17.81 -15.14
N MET A 232 14.27 18.83 -15.82
CA MET A 232 12.82 19.07 -15.86
C MET A 232 12.02 17.97 -16.58
N LEU A 233 12.61 17.29 -17.58
CA LEU A 233 11.97 16.13 -18.22
C LEU A 233 11.91 14.94 -17.26
N GLN A 234 12.99 14.69 -16.50
CA GLN A 234 13.01 13.64 -15.48
C GLN A 234 12.05 13.96 -14.32
N GLU A 235 11.93 15.23 -13.92
CA GLU A 235 10.95 15.68 -12.93
C GLU A 235 9.50 15.50 -13.42
N ASN A 236 9.22 15.76 -14.70
CA ASN A 236 7.90 15.50 -15.30
C ASN A 236 7.53 14.00 -15.33
N GLU A 237 8.46 13.10 -15.68
CA GLU A 237 8.21 11.65 -15.59
C GLU A 237 7.97 11.23 -14.12
N ASN A 238 8.80 11.69 -13.18
CA ASN A 238 8.62 11.41 -11.75
C ASN A 238 7.24 11.91 -11.22
N LEU A 239 6.77 13.06 -11.68
CA LEU A 239 5.46 13.61 -11.32
C LEU A 239 4.31 12.84 -11.96
N LYS A 240 4.47 12.40 -13.21
CA LYS A 240 3.52 11.54 -13.93
C LYS A 240 3.36 10.18 -13.25
N ASP A 241 4.46 9.57 -12.80
CA ASP A 241 4.44 8.32 -12.05
C ASP A 241 3.78 8.49 -10.66
N GLN A 242 4.00 9.62 -9.98
CA GLN A 242 3.27 9.96 -8.76
C GLN A 242 1.77 10.13 -9.02
N ILE A 243 1.36 10.81 -10.11
CA ILE A 243 -0.04 10.97 -10.49
C ILE A 243 -0.67 9.60 -10.76
N ASN A 244 0.00 8.71 -11.48
CA ASN A 244 -0.45 7.34 -11.73
C ASN A 244 -0.62 6.56 -10.42
N ALA A 245 0.35 6.63 -9.51
CA ALA A 245 0.25 5.99 -8.19
C ALA A 245 -0.93 6.53 -7.35
N TYR A 246 -1.16 7.86 -7.34
CA TYR A 246 -2.32 8.45 -6.67
C TYR A 246 -3.66 8.06 -7.32
N GLN A 247 -3.71 7.85 -8.64
CA GLN A 247 -4.90 7.33 -9.33
C GLN A 247 -5.18 5.87 -8.94
N THR A 248 -4.15 5.02 -8.89
CA THR A 248 -4.29 3.62 -8.42
C THR A 248 -4.79 3.57 -6.98
N ILE A 249 -4.16 4.30 -6.06
CA ILE A 249 -4.60 4.40 -4.65
C ILE A 249 -6.03 4.96 -4.56
N GLY A 250 -6.40 5.92 -5.41
CA GLY A 250 -7.76 6.45 -5.50
C GLY A 250 -8.79 5.40 -5.92
N ASN A 251 -8.45 4.55 -6.90
CA ASN A 251 -9.30 3.44 -7.35
C ASN A 251 -9.42 2.35 -6.29
N GLU A 252 -8.32 1.94 -5.65
CA GLU A 252 -8.32 0.99 -4.53
C GLU A 252 -9.16 1.50 -3.35
N THR A 253 -8.99 2.78 -2.99
CA THR A 253 -9.78 3.44 -1.93
C THR A 253 -11.26 3.47 -2.28
N LYS A 254 -11.61 3.68 -3.55
CA LYS A 254 -13.00 3.62 -4.02
C LYS A 254 -13.58 2.21 -3.92
N ILE A 255 -12.87 1.20 -4.40
CA ILE A 255 -13.31 -0.21 -4.30
C ILE A 255 -13.52 -0.61 -2.84
N SER A 256 -12.59 -0.21 -1.96
CA SER A 256 -12.70 -0.42 -0.51
C SER A 256 -13.92 0.29 0.10
N TYR A 257 -14.23 1.52 -0.33
CA TYR A 257 -15.42 2.27 0.09
C TYR A 257 -16.72 1.61 -0.40
N ASP A 258 -16.78 1.19 -1.67
CA ASP A 258 -17.95 0.56 -2.26
C ASP A 258 -18.24 -0.80 -1.56
N ASN A 259 -17.20 -1.62 -1.32
CA ASN A 259 -17.29 -2.86 -0.53
C ASN A 259 -17.78 -2.61 0.92
N LEU A 260 -17.23 -1.61 1.61
CA LEU A 260 -17.64 -1.25 2.97
C LEU A 260 -19.10 -0.78 3.02
N ASN A 261 -19.57 -0.08 1.98
CA ASN A 261 -20.95 0.36 1.85
C ASN A 261 -21.92 -0.82 1.62
N GLU A 262 -21.53 -1.83 0.83
CA GLU A 262 -22.29 -3.08 0.72
C GLU A 262 -22.37 -3.83 2.06
N GLU A 263 -21.26 -3.90 2.81
CA GLU A 263 -21.27 -4.52 4.14
C GLU A 263 -22.17 -3.76 5.13
N ILE A 264 -22.13 -2.42 5.14
CA ILE A 264 -23.05 -1.59 5.94
C ILE A 264 -24.52 -1.84 5.54
N VAL A 265 -24.82 -2.02 4.25
CA VAL A 265 -26.16 -2.39 3.78
C VAL A 265 -26.57 -3.80 4.24
N LYS A 266 -25.63 -4.75 4.29
CA LYS A 266 -25.85 -6.10 4.83
C LYS A 266 -26.13 -6.06 6.34
N GLN A 267 -25.26 -5.42 7.13
CA GLN A 267 -25.40 -5.28 8.57
C GLN A 267 -26.71 -4.55 8.96
N ARG A 268 -27.17 -3.57 8.17
CA ARG A 268 -28.48 -2.92 8.37
C ARG A 268 -29.67 -3.86 8.16
N LYS A 269 -29.60 -4.80 7.21
CA LYS A 269 -30.64 -5.83 7.00
C LYS A 269 -30.65 -6.82 8.17
N GLU A 270 -29.47 -7.26 8.62
CA GLU A 270 -29.29 -8.14 9.77
C GLU A 270 -29.82 -7.50 11.06
N PHE A 271 -29.50 -6.22 11.32
CA PHE A 271 -30.04 -5.46 12.45
C PHE A 271 -31.58 -5.36 12.40
N SER A 272 -32.16 -5.11 11.22
CA SER A 272 -33.61 -5.08 11.05
C SER A 272 -34.28 -6.44 11.30
N LEU A 273 -33.60 -7.54 10.95
CA LEU A 273 -34.06 -8.90 11.28
C LEU A 273 -34.00 -9.16 12.78
N LEU A 274 -32.89 -8.80 13.43
CA LEU A 274 -32.68 -8.95 14.87
C LEU A 274 -33.70 -8.12 15.68
N GLN A 275 -34.01 -6.90 15.23
CA GLN A 275 -35.03 -6.05 15.86
C GLN A 275 -36.42 -6.72 15.82
N LYS A 276 -36.80 -7.35 14.70
CA LYS A 276 -38.04 -8.14 14.61
C LYS A 276 -38.01 -9.40 15.50
N GLN A 277 -36.86 -10.04 15.66
CA GLN A 277 -36.72 -11.18 16.58
C GLN A 277 -36.93 -10.74 18.04
N PHE A 278 -36.35 -9.62 18.47
CA PHE A 278 -36.61 -9.05 19.80
C PHE A 278 -38.08 -8.66 20.00
N GLU A 279 -38.73 -8.09 18.98
CA GLU A 279 -40.15 -7.71 19.04
C GLU A 279 -41.05 -8.96 19.17
N ASN A 280 -40.78 -10.02 18.40
CA ASN A 280 -41.46 -11.31 18.54
C ASN A 280 -41.23 -11.96 19.93
N GLN A 281 -39.99 -11.96 20.43
CA GLN A 281 -39.66 -12.49 21.77
C GLN A 281 -40.34 -11.68 22.89
N SER A 282 -40.48 -10.37 22.75
CA SER A 282 -41.22 -9.52 23.68
C SER A 282 -42.72 -9.89 23.74
N ILE A 283 -43.33 -10.17 22.58
CA ILE A 283 -44.71 -10.67 22.48
C ILE A 283 -44.85 -12.06 23.11
N GLU A 284 -43.90 -12.96 22.88
CA GLU A 284 -43.87 -14.30 23.47
C GLU A 284 -43.72 -14.27 25.00
N ILE A 285 -42.78 -13.48 25.53
CA ILE A 285 -42.60 -13.26 26.97
C ILE A 285 -43.88 -12.68 27.59
N THR A 286 -44.56 -11.76 26.89
CA THR A 286 -45.84 -11.20 27.35
C THR A 286 -46.93 -12.27 27.42
N LYS A 287 -47.02 -13.16 26.42
CA LYS A 287 -47.96 -14.30 26.41
C LYS A 287 -47.68 -15.28 27.55
N LEU A 288 -46.42 -15.71 27.73
CA LEU A 288 -46.01 -16.60 28.82
C LEU A 288 -46.26 -15.99 30.21
N ASN A 289 -46.12 -14.67 30.35
CA ASN A 289 -46.41 -13.97 31.60
C ASN A 289 -47.91 -13.94 31.92
N ASN A 290 -48.77 -13.82 30.90
CA ASN A 290 -50.22 -13.92 31.06
C ASN A 290 -50.64 -15.35 31.47
N GLU A 291 -50.11 -16.38 30.79
CA GLU A 291 -50.34 -17.79 31.13
C GLU A 291 -49.90 -18.13 32.56
N ARG A 292 -48.75 -17.58 32.99
CA ARG A 292 -48.29 -17.66 34.39
C ARG A 292 -49.26 -17.00 35.38
N GLN A 293 -49.87 -15.88 35.01
CA GLN A 293 -50.87 -15.21 35.85
C GLN A 293 -52.18 -16.00 35.94
N GLU A 294 -52.60 -16.65 34.85
CA GLU A 294 -53.75 -17.56 34.86
C GLU A 294 -53.51 -18.79 35.75
N LEU A 295 -52.32 -19.40 35.67
CA LEU A 295 -51.91 -20.50 36.57
C LEU A 295 -51.85 -20.07 38.04
N TYR A 296 -51.40 -18.85 38.34
CA TYR A 296 -51.41 -18.29 39.70
C TYR A 296 -52.86 -18.11 40.22
N ASN A 297 -53.76 -17.58 39.38
CA ASN A 297 -55.17 -17.43 39.71
C ASN A 297 -55.85 -18.81 39.94
N LEU A 298 -55.56 -19.80 39.10
CA LEU A 298 -56.04 -21.18 39.25
C LEU A 298 -55.54 -21.81 40.57
N THR A 299 -54.26 -21.62 40.90
CA THR A 299 -53.65 -22.13 42.14
C THR A 299 -54.34 -21.53 43.38
N ASN A 300 -54.64 -20.23 43.37
CA ASN A 300 -55.37 -19.58 44.46
C ASN A 300 -56.82 -20.09 44.57
N ASN A 301 -57.52 -20.30 43.44
CA ASN A 301 -58.87 -20.88 43.45
C ASN A 301 -58.88 -22.31 44.02
N LEU A 302 -57.84 -23.09 43.74
CA LEU A 302 -57.69 -24.45 44.24
C LEU A 302 -57.37 -24.46 45.74
N LEU A 303 -56.47 -23.57 46.21
CA LEU A 303 -56.20 -23.36 47.64
C LEU A 303 -57.45 -22.94 48.42
N VAL A 304 -58.23 -21.99 47.91
CA VAL A 304 -59.52 -21.57 48.50
C VAL A 304 -60.53 -22.73 48.54
N SER A 305 -60.46 -23.66 47.59
CA SER A 305 -61.30 -24.86 47.58
C SER A 305 -60.84 -25.87 48.63
N CYS A 306 -59.53 -26.10 48.79
CA CYS A 306 -58.96 -26.93 49.85
C CYS A 306 -59.37 -26.44 51.24
N VAL A 307 -59.25 -25.14 51.53
CA VAL A 307 -59.65 -24.56 52.83
C VAL A 307 -61.15 -24.76 53.12
N LYS A 308 -62.02 -24.72 52.10
CA LYS A 308 -63.45 -25.05 52.26
C LYS A 308 -63.67 -26.52 52.61
N TYR A 309 -63.00 -27.45 51.92
CA TYR A 309 -63.11 -28.88 52.21
C TYR A 309 -62.51 -29.25 53.58
N GLU A 310 -61.43 -28.59 54.00
CA GLU A 310 -60.86 -28.74 55.34
C GLU A 310 -61.82 -28.23 56.42
N THR A 311 -62.47 -27.08 56.20
CA THR A 311 -63.52 -26.54 57.10
C THR A 311 -64.68 -27.54 57.23
N LEU A 312 -65.23 -28.02 56.10
CA LEU A 312 -66.31 -29.01 56.06
C LEU A 312 -65.91 -30.34 56.74
N THR A 313 -64.66 -30.76 56.59
CA THR A 313 -64.13 -31.96 57.25
C THR A 313 -64.09 -31.80 58.77
N ASN A 314 -63.69 -30.62 59.25
CA ASN A 314 -63.69 -30.30 60.68
C ASN A 314 -65.12 -30.19 61.26
N GLU A 315 -66.08 -29.67 60.48
CA GLU A 315 -67.51 -29.70 60.83
C GLU A 315 -68.03 -31.14 60.98
N LEU A 316 -67.75 -32.02 60.01
CA LEU A 316 -68.12 -33.44 60.05
C LEU A 316 -67.46 -34.21 61.21
N ILE A 317 -66.22 -33.87 61.59
CA ILE A 317 -65.54 -34.43 62.77
C ILE A 317 -66.25 -34.01 64.07
N ASN A 318 -66.66 -32.73 64.18
CA ASN A 318 -67.41 -32.23 65.34
C ASN A 318 -68.80 -32.87 65.44
N ASP A 319 -69.52 -33.02 64.32
CA ASP A 319 -70.81 -33.72 64.28
C ASP A 319 -70.68 -35.20 64.65
N LYS A 320 -69.61 -35.88 64.20
CA LYS A 320 -69.26 -37.23 64.64
C LYS A 320 -69.06 -37.29 66.15
N GLU A 321 -68.31 -36.36 66.75
CA GLU A 321 -68.14 -36.32 68.21
C GLU A 321 -69.47 -36.09 68.93
N ILE A 322 -70.35 -35.22 68.42
CA ILE A 322 -71.68 -34.98 68.97
C ILE A 322 -72.54 -36.25 68.90
N LEU A 323 -72.47 -37.01 67.81
CA LEU A 323 -73.10 -38.33 67.66
C LEU A 323 -72.54 -39.36 68.64
N GLU A 324 -71.22 -39.48 68.77
CA GLU A 324 -70.60 -40.37 69.74
C GLU A 324 -70.99 -40.04 71.18
N ARG A 325 -71.07 -38.75 71.54
CA ARG A 325 -71.55 -38.30 72.86
C ARG A 325 -73.02 -38.66 73.09
N LYS A 326 -73.90 -38.51 72.08
CA LYS A 326 -75.30 -38.93 72.14
C LYS A 326 -75.44 -40.45 72.32
N ILE A 327 -74.66 -41.24 71.58
CA ILE A 327 -74.65 -42.71 71.69
C ILE A 327 -74.15 -43.15 73.07
N LYS A 328 -73.10 -42.52 73.61
CA LYS A 328 -72.57 -42.79 74.96
C LYS A 328 -73.52 -42.37 76.09
N ALA A 329 -74.45 -41.43 75.84
CA ALA A 329 -75.48 -41.04 76.80
C ALA A 329 -76.68 -42.01 76.81
N ASN A 330 -77.08 -42.53 75.65
CA ASN A 330 -78.18 -43.50 75.55
C ASN A 330 -77.71 -44.93 75.83
N LYS A 331 -77.84 -45.39 77.08
CA LYS A 331 -77.80 -46.81 77.39
C LYS A 331 -78.99 -47.51 76.73
N PHE A 332 -78.75 -48.18 75.61
CA PHE A 332 -79.67 -49.16 75.03
C PHE A 332 -79.80 -50.35 75.99
N ASN A 333 -80.86 -50.34 76.80
CA ASN A 333 -81.48 -51.60 77.22
C ASN A 333 -82.18 -52.18 75.99
N GLY A 334 -82.05 -53.48 75.78
CA GLY A 334 -82.66 -54.14 74.62
C GLY A 334 -84.10 -54.58 74.90
N ASP A 335 -84.96 -54.42 73.89
CA ASP A 335 -86.18 -55.19 73.68
C ASP A 335 -86.20 -55.63 72.21
N GLU A 336 -86.69 -56.84 71.92
CA GLU A 336 -86.74 -57.41 70.56
C GLU A 336 -87.94 -56.88 69.75
N GLU A 337 -88.06 -55.55 69.62
CA GLU A 337 -88.99 -54.97 68.66
C GLU A 337 -88.46 -55.15 67.22
N ARG A 338 -89.39 -55.22 66.26
CA ARG A 338 -89.09 -55.54 64.86
C ARG A 338 -88.32 -54.40 64.19
N ILE A 339 -86.99 -54.50 64.16
CA ILE A 339 -86.12 -53.54 63.45
C ILE A 339 -86.48 -53.52 61.96
N ASN A 340 -87.22 -52.48 61.53
CA ASN A 340 -87.65 -52.32 60.16
C ASN A 340 -86.51 -51.75 59.30
N LEU A 341 -85.55 -52.62 58.93
CA LEU A 341 -84.32 -52.22 58.24
C LEU A 341 -84.55 -51.44 56.93
N THR A 342 -85.73 -51.50 56.30
CA THR A 342 -86.08 -50.69 55.12
C THR A 342 -86.09 -49.18 55.36
N GLU A 343 -86.14 -48.73 56.62
CA GLU A 343 -86.05 -47.31 57.02
C GLU A 343 -84.63 -46.91 57.48
N SER A 344 -83.66 -47.83 57.44
CA SER A 344 -82.26 -47.54 57.82
C SER A 344 -81.52 -46.86 56.67
N ASP A 345 -81.14 -45.59 56.86
CA ASP A 345 -80.40 -44.85 55.84
C ASP A 345 -78.98 -45.41 55.66
N ILE A 346 -78.61 -45.74 54.43
CA ILE A 346 -77.35 -46.42 54.12
C ILE A 346 -76.26 -45.37 53.85
N PRO A 347 -75.18 -45.31 54.66
CA PRO A 347 -74.14 -44.26 54.59
C PRO A 347 -73.10 -44.48 53.48
N PHE A 348 -73.48 -45.18 52.41
CA PHE A 348 -72.65 -45.39 51.22
C PHE A 348 -73.31 -44.69 50.03
N GLU A 349 -72.51 -44.30 49.04
CA GLU A 349 -73.00 -43.68 47.80
C GLU A 349 -72.81 -44.60 46.59
N GLY A 350 -73.30 -44.18 45.42
CA GLY A 350 -73.15 -44.90 44.16
C GLY A 350 -73.69 -46.34 44.15
N ASP A 351 -73.03 -47.22 43.40
CA ASP A 351 -73.48 -48.59 43.17
C ASP A 351 -73.51 -49.46 44.45
N LEU A 352 -72.63 -49.20 45.43
CA LEU A 352 -72.67 -49.91 46.71
C LEU A 352 -73.98 -49.58 47.46
N ARG A 353 -74.43 -48.32 47.46
CA ARG A 353 -75.74 -47.94 48.01
C ARG A 353 -76.85 -48.72 47.32
N MET A 354 -76.83 -48.76 45.99
CA MET A 354 -77.86 -49.44 45.18
C MET A 354 -77.89 -50.96 45.40
N LYS A 355 -76.74 -51.60 45.63
CA LYS A 355 -76.64 -53.02 46.01
C LYS A 355 -77.20 -53.27 47.42
N CYS A 356 -76.76 -52.49 48.41
CA CYS A 356 -77.20 -52.67 49.80
C CYS A 356 -78.71 -52.39 49.95
N LEU A 357 -79.26 -51.38 49.27
CA LEU A 357 -80.70 -51.13 49.21
C LEU A 357 -81.47 -52.32 48.60
N LYS A 358 -80.97 -52.92 47.50
CA LYS A 358 -81.58 -54.12 46.91
C LYS A 358 -81.63 -55.28 47.90
N ILE A 359 -80.58 -55.51 48.69
CA ILE A 359 -80.53 -56.56 49.72
C ILE A 359 -81.56 -56.34 50.82
N LEU A 360 -81.74 -55.09 51.27
CA LEU A 360 -82.75 -54.76 52.29
C LEU A 360 -84.19 -55.06 51.81
N MET A 361 -84.46 -54.91 50.52
CA MET A 361 -85.79 -55.14 49.92
C MET A 361 -86.13 -56.63 49.68
N ILE A 362 -85.21 -57.59 49.93
CA ILE A 362 -85.52 -59.01 49.74
C ILE A 362 -86.33 -59.54 50.94
N GLU A 363 -87.65 -59.68 50.80
CA GLU A 363 -88.55 -60.14 51.88
C GLU A 363 -88.19 -61.52 52.47
N GLN A 364 -87.56 -62.38 51.68
CA GLN A 364 -87.27 -63.79 52.02
C GLN A 364 -86.16 -63.98 53.07
N TYR A 365 -85.35 -62.95 53.36
CA TYR A 365 -84.23 -63.05 54.30
C TYR A 365 -84.53 -62.36 55.64
N THR A 366 -84.17 -63.01 56.75
CA THR A 366 -84.25 -62.40 58.08
C THR A 366 -83.27 -61.23 58.22
N PRO A 367 -83.50 -60.27 59.14
CA PRO A 367 -82.63 -59.10 59.32
C PRO A 367 -81.13 -59.42 59.45
N SER A 368 -80.79 -60.49 60.18
CA SER A 368 -79.40 -60.95 60.33
C SER A 368 -78.78 -61.39 59.00
N HIS A 369 -79.50 -62.15 58.16
CA HIS A 369 -79.02 -62.54 56.83
C HIS A 369 -78.83 -61.34 55.90
N LYS A 370 -79.73 -60.33 55.97
CA LYS A 370 -79.60 -59.08 55.20
C LYS A 370 -78.33 -58.32 55.57
N ILE A 371 -78.06 -58.18 56.87
CA ILE A 371 -76.83 -57.55 57.39
C ILE A 371 -75.58 -58.33 56.94
N GLN A 372 -75.61 -59.66 56.99
CA GLN A 372 -74.50 -60.49 56.53
C GLN A 372 -74.23 -60.34 55.02
N MET A 373 -75.29 -60.26 54.20
CA MET A 373 -75.16 -60.01 52.76
C MET A 373 -74.63 -58.60 52.45
N ILE A 374 -75.04 -57.59 53.21
CA ILE A 374 -74.50 -56.22 53.12
C ILE A 374 -73.00 -56.21 53.46
N PHE A 375 -72.57 -56.87 54.54
CA PHE A 375 -71.15 -57.00 54.85
C PHE A 375 -70.35 -57.72 53.76
N ASN A 376 -70.93 -58.72 53.08
CA ASN A 376 -70.28 -59.39 51.96
C ASN A 376 -70.07 -58.46 50.75
N GLU A 377 -71.07 -57.65 50.38
CA GLU A 377 -70.94 -56.65 49.31
C GLU A 377 -69.97 -55.50 49.68
N ILE A 378 -69.97 -55.05 50.94
CA ILE A 378 -68.99 -54.09 51.45
C ILE A 378 -67.58 -54.68 51.33
N ASN A 379 -67.35 -55.90 51.81
CA ASN A 379 -66.04 -56.57 51.72
C ASN A 379 -65.59 -56.78 50.26
N GLN A 380 -66.51 -57.10 49.34
CA GLN A 380 -66.20 -57.21 47.92
C GLN A 380 -65.83 -55.85 47.31
N TYR A 381 -66.56 -54.78 47.63
CA TYR A 381 -66.26 -53.43 47.16
C TYR A 381 -64.96 -52.87 47.75
N THR A 382 -64.72 -53.07 49.04
CA THR A 382 -63.44 -52.75 49.70
C THR A 382 -62.28 -53.50 49.06
N LYS A 383 -62.45 -54.79 48.69
CA LYS A 383 -61.43 -55.52 47.94
C LYS A 383 -61.20 -54.89 46.56
N GLN A 384 -62.25 -54.57 45.81
CA GLN A 384 -62.11 -53.92 44.49
C GLN A 384 -61.36 -52.57 44.58
N LEU A 385 -61.58 -51.78 45.64
CA LEU A 385 -60.82 -50.56 45.90
C LEU A 385 -59.35 -50.82 46.28
N PHE A 386 -59.05 -51.90 47.00
CA PHE A 386 -57.65 -52.30 47.26
C PHE A 386 -56.95 -52.80 45.99
N ASP A 387 -57.63 -53.60 45.17
CA ASP A 387 -57.10 -54.09 43.89
C ASP A 387 -56.81 -52.90 42.94
N GLN A 388 -57.72 -51.93 42.84
CA GLN A 388 -57.52 -50.67 42.09
C GLN A 388 -56.42 -49.78 42.67
N MET A 389 -56.28 -49.70 43.99
CA MET A 389 -55.19 -48.95 44.64
C MET A 389 -53.84 -49.59 44.32
N ALA A 390 -53.75 -50.92 44.30
CA ALA A 390 -52.53 -51.65 43.95
C ALA A 390 -52.13 -51.43 42.48
N GLU A 391 -53.10 -51.46 41.56
CA GLU A 391 -52.90 -51.15 40.14
C GLU A 391 -52.39 -49.71 39.96
N ALA A 392 -53.07 -48.73 40.55
CA ALA A 392 -52.66 -47.32 40.49
C ALA A 392 -51.33 -47.01 41.20
N THR A 393 -50.92 -47.77 42.22
CA THR A 393 -49.56 -47.64 42.77
C THR A 393 -48.50 -48.29 41.88
N SER A 394 -48.82 -49.39 41.18
CA SER A 394 -47.92 -50.00 40.19
C SER A 394 -47.65 -49.05 39.03
N GLU A 395 -48.68 -48.43 38.44
CA GLU A 395 -48.52 -47.41 37.39
C GLU A 395 -47.67 -46.22 37.87
N ASN A 396 -47.85 -45.80 39.12
CA ASN A 396 -47.10 -44.69 39.72
C ASN A 396 -45.63 -45.05 39.96
N GLU A 397 -45.31 -46.31 40.27
CA GLU A 397 -43.92 -46.80 40.35
C GLU A 397 -43.27 -46.94 38.96
N GLU A 398 -44.00 -47.40 37.94
CA GLU A 398 -43.51 -47.42 36.56
C GLU A 398 -43.25 -46.01 36.01
N LEU A 399 -44.16 -45.05 36.23
CA LEU A 399 -43.97 -43.65 35.86
C LEU A 399 -42.76 -43.01 36.58
N LYS A 400 -42.53 -43.35 37.85
CA LYS A 400 -41.32 -42.93 38.57
C LYS A 400 -40.05 -43.59 38.01
N ALA A 401 -40.12 -44.84 37.58
CA ALA A 401 -39.00 -45.52 36.95
C ALA A 401 -38.63 -44.85 35.60
N GLN A 402 -39.63 -44.58 34.75
CA GLN A 402 -39.45 -43.85 33.49
C GLN A 402 -38.87 -42.45 33.72
N PHE A 403 -39.47 -41.65 34.62
CA PHE A 403 -38.99 -40.31 34.95
C PHE A 403 -37.55 -40.30 35.49
N ASN A 404 -37.14 -41.33 36.26
CA ASN A 404 -35.75 -41.47 36.71
C ASN A 404 -34.80 -41.85 35.57
N ILE A 405 -35.24 -42.64 34.58
CA ILE A 405 -34.45 -42.95 33.38
C ILE A 405 -34.24 -41.68 32.54
N GLU A 406 -35.30 -40.93 32.26
CA GLU A 406 -35.23 -39.65 31.54
C GLU A 406 -34.33 -38.64 32.26
N ARG A 407 -34.52 -38.48 33.58
CA ARG A 407 -33.68 -37.62 34.42
C ARG A 407 -32.19 -37.97 34.32
N ASN A 408 -31.85 -39.26 34.37
CA ASN A 408 -30.47 -39.73 34.25
C ASN A 408 -29.90 -39.52 32.83
N GLY A 409 -30.74 -39.53 31.79
CA GLY A 409 -30.36 -39.09 30.44
C GLY A 409 -30.03 -37.60 30.39
N ALA A 410 -30.95 -36.76 30.86
CA ALA A 410 -30.79 -35.30 30.89
C ALA A 410 -29.61 -34.83 31.79
N GLU A 411 -29.25 -35.59 32.84
CA GLU A 411 -28.05 -35.35 33.65
C GLU A 411 -26.77 -35.54 32.82
N LYS A 412 -26.67 -36.62 32.02
CA LYS A 412 -25.54 -36.86 31.11
C LYS A 412 -25.43 -35.81 30.00
N TYR A 413 -26.56 -35.41 29.40
CA TYR A 413 -26.58 -34.30 28.45
C TYR A 413 -26.08 -32.99 29.08
N ARG A 414 -26.47 -32.70 30.32
CA ARG A 414 -25.95 -31.54 31.08
C ARG A 414 -24.44 -31.64 31.33
N GLU A 415 -23.88 -32.82 31.58
CA GLU A 415 -22.42 -32.99 31.75
C GLU A 415 -21.64 -32.80 30.44
N MET A 416 -22.14 -33.32 29.32
CA MET A 416 -21.55 -33.03 28.00
C MET A 416 -21.62 -31.54 27.66
N MET A 417 -22.78 -30.89 27.84
CA MET A 417 -22.93 -29.46 27.60
C MET A 417 -22.02 -28.59 28.50
N ARG A 418 -21.89 -28.94 29.79
CA ARG A 418 -20.92 -28.27 30.70
C ARG A 418 -19.48 -28.44 30.22
N SER A 419 -19.13 -29.60 29.68
CA SER A 419 -17.78 -29.89 29.18
C SER A 419 -17.47 -29.11 27.91
N LEU A 420 -18.38 -29.10 26.93
CA LEU A 420 -18.25 -28.31 25.71
C LEU A 420 -18.21 -26.79 25.99
N LEU A 421 -19.05 -26.29 26.90
CA LEU A 421 -19.01 -24.89 27.33
C LEU A 421 -17.69 -24.52 28.03
N LYS A 422 -17.10 -25.45 28.79
CA LYS A 422 -15.77 -25.27 29.40
C LYS A 422 -14.68 -25.22 28.33
N GLU A 423 -14.73 -26.05 27.29
CA GLU A 423 -13.78 -25.97 26.17
C GLU A 423 -13.95 -24.71 25.32
N LEU A 424 -15.18 -24.33 24.96
CA LEU A 424 -15.50 -23.04 24.32
C LEU A 424 -14.92 -21.85 25.11
N LYS A 425 -15.05 -21.87 26.44
CA LYS A 425 -14.47 -20.85 27.33
C LYS A 425 -12.94 -20.89 27.37
N ASN A 426 -12.33 -22.07 27.30
CA ASN A 426 -10.87 -22.20 27.21
C ASN A 426 -10.34 -21.69 25.86
N VAL A 427 -10.92 -22.12 24.73
CA VAL A 427 -10.51 -21.73 23.37
C VAL A 427 -10.67 -20.22 23.12
N THR A 428 -11.68 -19.60 23.74
CA THR A 428 -11.80 -18.13 23.73
C THR A 428 -10.72 -17.46 24.59
N PHE A 429 -10.42 -17.98 25.79
CA PHE A 429 -9.34 -17.46 26.65
C PHE A 429 -7.94 -17.62 26.03
N TYR A 430 -7.69 -18.69 25.27
CA TYR A 430 -6.44 -18.86 24.52
C TYR A 430 -6.28 -17.88 23.35
N SER A 431 -7.35 -17.21 22.90
CA SER A 431 -7.26 -16.33 21.72
C SER A 431 -6.42 -15.07 21.95
N GLU A 432 -6.38 -14.53 23.18
CA GLU A 432 -5.46 -13.45 23.55
C GLU A 432 -3.99 -13.91 23.53
N LYS A 433 -3.74 -15.20 23.80
CA LYS A 433 -2.40 -15.80 23.71
C LYS A 433 -1.99 -16.09 22.27
N ILE A 434 -2.91 -16.55 21.41
CA ILE A 434 -2.65 -16.80 19.98
C ILE A 434 -2.33 -15.51 19.23
N ASN A 435 -2.93 -14.36 19.60
CA ASN A 435 -2.51 -13.07 19.04
C ASN A 435 -1.03 -12.71 19.37
N ASN A 436 -0.42 -13.36 20.37
CA ASN A 436 0.98 -13.18 20.75
C ASN A 436 1.91 -14.31 20.24
N THR A 437 1.40 -15.42 19.68
CA THR A 437 2.25 -16.55 19.23
C THR A 437 3.10 -16.24 18.00
N ALA A 438 2.90 -15.10 17.34
CA ALA A 438 3.80 -14.57 16.31
C ALA A 438 5.26 -14.39 16.81
N PHE A 439 5.47 -14.31 18.12
CA PHE A 439 6.79 -14.19 18.76
C PHE A 439 7.26 -15.46 19.49
N CYS A 440 6.53 -16.57 19.38
CA CYS A 440 6.96 -17.85 19.94
C CYS A 440 7.85 -18.63 18.95
N GLU A 441 8.70 -19.51 19.47
CA GLU A 441 9.32 -20.57 18.67
C GLU A 441 8.24 -21.56 18.20
N ASN A 442 8.42 -22.14 17.01
CA ASN A 442 7.39 -23.00 16.42
C ASN A 442 7.36 -24.35 17.16
N ASP A 443 6.46 -24.49 18.13
CA ASP A 443 6.18 -25.76 18.79
C ASP A 443 5.49 -26.73 17.80
N ARG A 444 6.33 -27.38 16.99
CA ARG A 444 5.94 -28.44 16.07
C ARG A 444 5.36 -29.64 16.81
N GLN A 445 5.69 -29.86 18.08
CA GLN A 445 5.12 -30.97 18.85
C GLN A 445 3.65 -30.70 19.18
N PHE A 446 3.30 -29.46 19.53
CA PHE A 446 1.90 -29.06 19.70
C PHE A 446 1.11 -29.12 18.38
N MET A 447 1.69 -28.66 17.26
CA MET A 447 1.04 -28.74 15.95
C MET A 447 0.85 -30.20 15.47
N ASP A 448 1.89 -31.04 15.58
CA ASP A 448 1.81 -32.48 15.28
C ASP A 448 0.80 -33.19 16.20
N LEU A 449 0.70 -32.78 17.47
CA LEU A 449 -0.28 -33.32 18.41
C LEU A 449 -1.71 -32.92 18.02
N MET A 450 -1.96 -31.66 17.67
CA MET A 450 -3.27 -31.21 17.17
C MET A 450 -3.66 -31.95 15.88
N ILE A 451 -2.73 -32.10 14.93
CA ILE A 451 -2.97 -32.84 13.67
C ILE A 451 -3.24 -34.33 13.96
N ARG A 452 -2.48 -34.97 14.85
CA ARG A 452 -2.73 -36.37 15.26
C ARG A 452 -4.06 -36.52 15.99
N SER A 453 -4.45 -35.57 16.84
CA SER A 453 -5.75 -35.59 17.52
C SER A 453 -6.90 -35.51 16.52
N ILE A 454 -6.86 -34.59 15.56
CA ILE A 454 -7.85 -34.50 14.48
C ILE A 454 -7.90 -35.80 13.67
N ASN A 455 -6.75 -36.28 13.20
CA ASN A 455 -6.64 -37.52 12.43
C ASN A 455 -7.00 -38.79 13.23
N SER A 456 -7.14 -38.71 14.56
CA SER A 456 -7.63 -39.80 15.41
C SER A 456 -9.14 -39.76 15.65
N ILE A 457 -9.81 -38.64 15.32
CA ILE A 457 -11.25 -38.46 15.46
C ILE A 457 -11.98 -38.85 14.17
N ASP A 458 -11.45 -38.48 13.00
CA ASP A 458 -12.06 -38.81 11.70
C ASP A 458 -12.36 -40.33 11.50
N PRO A 459 -11.48 -41.28 11.90
CA PRO A 459 -11.79 -42.71 11.84
C PRO A 459 -12.95 -43.12 12.76
N LEU A 460 -13.05 -42.52 13.96
CA LEU A 460 -14.12 -42.83 14.92
C LEU A 460 -15.50 -42.34 14.46
N VAL A 461 -15.55 -41.34 13.58
CA VAL A 461 -16.79 -40.90 12.91
C VAL A 461 -17.19 -41.89 11.80
N SER A 462 -16.22 -42.40 11.04
CA SER A 462 -16.45 -43.22 9.84
C SER A 462 -16.63 -44.72 10.12
N ASP A 463 -15.98 -45.30 11.14
CA ASP A 463 -16.19 -46.71 11.56
C ASP A 463 -17.62 -47.00 12.07
N SER A 464 -18.45 -45.97 12.28
CA SER A 464 -19.84 -46.12 12.72
C SER A 464 -20.76 -46.82 11.70
N GLU A 465 -20.42 -46.79 10.40
CA GLU A 465 -21.29 -47.23 9.29
C GLU A 465 -21.68 -48.72 9.32
N ASN A 466 -20.86 -49.60 9.91
CA ASN A 466 -20.97 -51.05 9.69
C ASN A 466 -21.68 -51.86 10.81
N SER A 467 -22.24 -51.21 11.84
CA SER A 467 -22.56 -51.91 13.11
C SER A 467 -24.04 -52.27 13.38
N TYR A 468 -25.05 -51.60 12.79
CA TYR A 468 -26.47 -51.81 13.17
C TYR A 468 -27.48 -51.78 12.00
N PRO A 469 -27.74 -52.92 11.34
CA PRO A 469 -28.70 -53.03 10.22
C PRO A 469 -30.15 -53.35 10.65
N SER A 470 -30.66 -52.78 11.75
CA SER A 470 -32.06 -53.01 12.18
C SER A 470 -32.63 -51.97 13.17
N SER A 471 -33.05 -50.80 12.67
CA SER A 471 -33.91 -49.84 13.38
C SER A 471 -34.67 -48.93 12.38
N PRO A 472 -35.76 -48.24 12.79
CA PRO A 472 -36.50 -47.31 11.94
C PRO A 472 -35.65 -46.10 11.50
N PRO A 473 -36.06 -45.35 10.46
CA PRO A 473 -35.25 -44.27 9.88
C PRO A 473 -35.16 -43.06 10.81
N HIS A 474 -34.11 -43.02 11.63
CA HIS A 474 -33.71 -41.81 12.34
C HIS A 474 -33.08 -40.79 11.38
N ARG A 475 -33.22 -39.52 11.76
CA ARG A 475 -32.94 -38.32 10.94
C ARG A 475 -31.44 -38.27 10.56
N TYR A 476 -31.14 -37.97 9.30
CA TYR A 476 -29.83 -38.25 8.71
C TYR A 476 -29.02 -36.96 8.54
N ILE A 477 -28.13 -36.69 9.49
CA ILE A 477 -27.13 -35.62 9.37
C ILE A 477 -26.06 -36.09 8.35
N PRO A 478 -25.81 -35.36 7.25
CA PRO A 478 -24.83 -35.76 6.25
C PRO A 478 -23.41 -35.89 6.84
N LEU A 479 -22.66 -36.90 6.42
CA LEU A 479 -21.34 -37.22 7.00
C LEU A 479 -20.33 -36.06 6.89
N ASN A 480 -20.44 -35.24 5.85
CA ASN A 480 -19.60 -34.06 5.63
C ASN A 480 -19.97 -32.86 6.53
N PHE A 481 -21.02 -32.93 7.35
CA PHE A 481 -21.54 -31.80 8.15
C PHE A 481 -20.48 -31.10 9.04
N PHE A 482 -19.57 -31.87 9.65
CA PHE A 482 -18.50 -31.29 10.49
C PHE A 482 -17.27 -30.86 9.68
N SER A 483 -17.13 -31.35 8.44
CA SER A 483 -15.99 -31.09 7.56
C SER A 483 -16.23 -29.89 6.62
N ASN A 484 -17.47 -29.74 6.15
CA ASN A 484 -17.91 -28.75 5.16
C ASN A 484 -17.82 -27.31 5.68
N ASP A 485 -17.38 -26.38 4.84
CA ASP A 485 -17.16 -24.98 5.21
C ASP A 485 -18.37 -24.05 4.97
N ASP A 486 -19.39 -24.49 4.23
CA ASP A 486 -20.63 -23.73 4.09
C ASP A 486 -21.47 -23.76 5.38
N GLN A 487 -21.28 -22.71 6.19
CA GLN A 487 -22.01 -22.49 7.43
C GLN A 487 -23.53 -22.41 7.23
N ASN A 488 -24.02 -21.92 6.08
CA ASN A 488 -25.45 -21.83 5.82
C ASN A 488 -26.03 -23.22 5.52
N GLN A 489 -25.32 -24.03 4.73
CA GLN A 489 -25.73 -25.40 4.44
C GLN A 489 -25.76 -26.24 5.73
N ASN A 490 -24.74 -26.10 6.58
CA ASN A 490 -24.71 -26.76 7.88
C ASN A 490 -25.81 -26.23 8.83
N GLN A 491 -26.03 -24.92 8.92
CA GLN A 491 -27.12 -24.37 9.74
C GLN A 491 -28.50 -24.88 9.27
N GLN A 492 -28.72 -24.99 7.96
CA GLN A 492 -29.94 -25.59 7.39
C GLN A 492 -30.07 -27.08 7.75
N VAL A 493 -28.98 -27.85 7.76
CA VAL A 493 -28.98 -29.26 8.21
C VAL A 493 -29.41 -29.37 9.68
N ILE A 494 -28.86 -28.56 10.60
CA ILE A 494 -29.27 -28.57 12.01
C ILE A 494 -30.77 -28.29 12.12
N MET A 495 -31.25 -27.21 11.48
CA MET A 495 -32.65 -26.78 11.59
C MET A 495 -33.66 -27.69 10.86
N LYS A 496 -33.19 -28.56 9.96
CA LYS A 496 -34.01 -29.53 9.21
C LYS A 496 -34.05 -30.90 9.87
N GLU A 497 -32.90 -31.41 10.31
CA GLU A 497 -32.78 -32.76 10.88
C GLU A 497 -32.89 -32.77 12.41
N ILE A 498 -32.90 -31.61 13.09
CA ILE A 498 -33.10 -31.53 14.55
C ILE A 498 -34.12 -30.43 14.88
N GLN A 499 -35.19 -30.80 15.61
CA GLN A 499 -36.18 -29.85 16.09
C GLN A 499 -35.58 -28.94 17.18
N PRO A 500 -35.90 -27.63 17.25
CA PRO A 500 -35.37 -26.74 18.29
C PRO A 500 -35.74 -27.13 19.74
N SER A 501 -36.75 -27.99 19.92
CA SER A 501 -37.19 -28.56 21.20
C SER A 501 -36.49 -29.87 21.58
N ASP A 502 -35.62 -30.41 20.72
CA ASP A 502 -34.90 -31.66 20.91
C ASP A 502 -33.64 -31.42 21.77
N GLU A 503 -33.38 -32.21 22.82
CA GLU A 503 -32.21 -31.99 23.70
C GLU A 503 -30.88 -32.06 22.92
N ALA A 504 -30.84 -32.85 21.84
CA ALA A 504 -29.69 -32.95 20.94
C ALA A 504 -29.39 -31.63 20.19
N PHE A 505 -30.39 -30.76 19.95
CA PHE A 505 -30.21 -29.49 19.20
C PHE A 505 -29.13 -28.60 19.82
N SER A 506 -29.15 -28.49 21.15
CA SER A 506 -28.16 -27.71 21.90
C SER A 506 -26.75 -28.32 21.80
N LEU A 507 -26.64 -29.65 21.80
CA LEU A 507 -25.37 -30.37 21.70
C LEU A 507 -24.73 -30.20 20.31
N PHE A 508 -25.49 -30.45 19.24
CA PHE A 508 -25.01 -30.27 17.87
C PHE A 508 -24.66 -28.80 17.56
N THR A 509 -25.46 -27.85 18.06
CA THR A 509 -25.16 -26.41 17.91
C THR A 509 -23.88 -26.02 18.66
N ALA A 510 -23.67 -26.51 19.89
CA ALA A 510 -22.44 -26.26 20.65
C ALA A 510 -21.21 -26.87 19.97
N GLN A 511 -21.30 -28.09 19.45
CA GLN A 511 -20.21 -28.75 18.71
C GLN A 511 -19.88 -28.01 17.40
N PHE A 512 -20.90 -27.59 16.64
CA PHE A 512 -20.72 -26.82 15.41
C PHE A 512 -20.03 -25.47 15.67
N LEU A 513 -20.42 -24.76 16.73
CA LEU A 513 -19.78 -23.51 17.15
C LEU A 513 -18.33 -23.74 17.62
N LEU A 514 -18.06 -24.80 18.38
CA LEU A 514 -16.70 -25.17 18.81
C LEU A 514 -15.79 -25.47 17.61
N ASN A 515 -16.23 -26.34 16.69
CA ASN A 515 -15.49 -26.66 15.46
C ASN A 515 -15.25 -25.41 14.59
N THR A 516 -16.26 -24.55 14.43
CA THR A 516 -16.14 -23.28 13.70
C THR A 516 -15.09 -22.36 14.32
N ILE A 517 -15.11 -22.19 15.64
CA ILE A 517 -14.14 -21.34 16.35
C ILE A 517 -12.74 -21.96 16.27
N LEU A 518 -12.60 -23.28 16.37
CA LEU A 518 -11.32 -23.99 16.21
C LEU A 518 -10.73 -23.82 14.80
N LYS A 519 -11.52 -24.01 13.73
CA LYS A 519 -11.09 -23.70 12.34
C LYS A 519 -10.61 -22.25 12.23
N GLN A 520 -11.35 -21.28 12.77
CA GLN A 520 -10.93 -19.87 12.78
C GLN A 520 -9.67 -19.58 13.61
N LYS A 521 -9.41 -20.31 14.71
CA LYS A 521 -8.16 -20.18 15.46
C LYS A 521 -6.98 -20.78 14.70
N LEU A 522 -7.17 -21.95 14.07
CA LEU A 522 -6.16 -22.62 13.28
C LEU A 522 -5.73 -21.75 12.09
N GLN A 523 -6.68 -21.17 11.35
CA GLN A 523 -6.37 -20.25 10.25
C GLN A 523 -5.54 -19.05 10.74
N LYS A 524 -5.93 -18.39 11.83
CA LYS A 524 -5.15 -17.26 12.39
C LYS A 524 -3.74 -17.65 12.84
N LEU A 525 -3.53 -18.91 13.22
CA LEU A 525 -2.22 -19.44 13.61
C LEU A 525 -1.36 -19.75 12.37
N ILE A 526 -1.97 -20.23 11.28
CA ILE A 526 -1.35 -20.35 9.95
C ILE A 526 -0.97 -18.96 9.41
N ASP A 527 -1.90 -17.99 9.41
CA ASP A 527 -1.66 -16.61 8.98
C ASP A 527 -0.50 -15.95 9.76
N ALA A 528 -0.39 -16.25 11.06
CA ALA A 528 0.69 -15.76 11.91
C ALA A 528 2.04 -16.44 11.60
N SER A 529 2.05 -17.72 11.20
CA SER A 529 3.27 -18.38 10.72
C SER A 529 3.73 -17.78 9.39
N VAL A 530 2.83 -17.62 8.42
CA VAL A 530 3.16 -17.00 7.12
C VAL A 530 3.75 -15.61 7.31
N LYS A 531 3.13 -14.77 8.15
CA LYS A 531 3.66 -13.43 8.48
C LYS A 531 5.00 -13.45 9.21
N LYS A 532 5.29 -14.50 9.97
CA LYS A 532 6.61 -14.69 10.61
C LYS A 532 7.66 -15.06 9.57
N ASP A 533 7.35 -15.96 8.65
CA ASP A 533 8.24 -16.37 7.54
C ASP A 533 8.50 -15.19 6.57
N GLU A 534 7.49 -14.37 6.29
CA GLU A 534 7.62 -13.07 5.59
C GLU A 534 8.55 -12.11 6.34
N LEU A 535 8.36 -11.93 7.66
CA LEU A 535 9.20 -11.03 8.45
C LEU A 535 10.65 -11.50 8.51
N GLU A 536 10.89 -12.81 8.61
CA GLU A 536 12.23 -13.38 8.51
C GLU A 536 12.85 -13.19 7.13
N SER A 537 12.06 -13.29 6.05
CA SER A 537 12.53 -13.00 4.68
C SER A 537 12.94 -11.53 4.53
N ILE A 538 12.16 -10.59 5.07
CA ILE A 538 12.49 -9.17 5.11
C ILE A 538 13.76 -8.91 5.94
N ILE A 539 13.94 -9.60 7.07
CA ILE A 539 15.14 -9.45 7.89
C ILE A 539 16.38 -10.02 7.19
N ARG A 540 16.26 -11.16 6.51
CA ARG A 540 17.36 -11.76 5.72
C ARG A 540 17.76 -10.86 4.54
N SER A 541 16.82 -10.24 3.83
CA SER A 541 17.14 -9.29 2.75
C SER A 541 17.77 -7.98 3.26
N LEU A 542 17.60 -7.66 4.55
CA LEU A 542 18.30 -6.59 5.26
C LEU A 542 19.66 -7.02 5.87
N ASN A 543 20.11 -8.27 5.68
CA ASN A 543 21.30 -8.90 6.27
C ASN A 543 21.24 -9.16 7.79
N GLY A 544 20.05 -9.36 8.38
CA GLY A 544 19.90 -9.92 9.72
C GLY A 544 19.76 -11.45 9.70
N ASN A 545 20.24 -12.14 10.74
CA ASN A 545 20.23 -13.62 10.77
C ASN A 545 18.91 -14.23 11.28
N GLY A 546 17.98 -13.40 11.77
CA GLY A 546 16.66 -13.83 12.25
C GLY A 546 15.97 -12.74 13.08
N LEU A 547 14.76 -13.01 13.58
CA LEU A 547 13.91 -12.02 14.29
C LEU A 547 14.62 -11.24 15.41
N ILE A 548 15.61 -11.87 16.06
CA ILE A 548 16.40 -11.34 17.18
C ILE A 548 17.26 -10.12 16.79
N ASP A 549 17.69 -10.00 15.52
CA ASP A 549 18.50 -8.87 15.05
C ASP A 549 17.67 -7.65 14.64
N LEU A 550 16.35 -7.80 14.46
CA LEU A 550 15.44 -6.73 14.02
C LEU A 550 15.61 -5.42 14.83
N PRO A 551 15.71 -5.41 16.18
CA PRO A 551 15.85 -4.17 16.94
C PRO A 551 17.14 -3.41 16.62
N LYS A 552 18.28 -4.12 16.52
CA LYS A 552 19.59 -3.55 16.18
C LYS A 552 19.57 -2.93 14.78
N LEU A 553 18.90 -3.61 13.85
CA LEU A 553 18.80 -3.20 12.45
C LEU A 553 17.89 -1.97 12.29
N LEU A 554 16.79 -1.91 13.05
CA LEU A 554 15.93 -0.73 13.18
C LEU A 554 16.68 0.47 13.78
N GLU A 555 17.61 0.23 14.71
CA GLU A 555 18.46 1.25 15.31
C GLU A 555 19.53 1.76 14.33
N ALA A 556 20.20 0.87 13.60
CA ALA A 556 21.12 1.22 12.52
C ALA A 556 20.43 2.05 11.41
N LEU A 557 19.21 1.67 10.99
CA LEU A 557 18.39 2.43 10.04
C LEU A 557 18.01 3.81 10.59
N LYS A 558 17.62 3.92 11.88
CA LYS A 558 17.38 5.23 12.53
C LYS A 558 18.64 6.12 12.50
N GLU A 559 19.82 5.55 12.74
CA GLU A 559 21.07 6.31 12.73
C GLU A 559 21.47 6.74 11.30
N GLN A 560 21.29 5.87 10.29
CA GLN A 560 21.48 6.21 8.88
C GLN A 560 20.52 7.33 8.44
N MET A 561 19.26 7.28 8.88
CA MET A 561 18.26 8.32 8.65
C MET A 561 18.65 9.65 9.33
N LYS A 562 19.26 9.60 10.52
CA LYS A 562 19.81 10.76 11.23
C LYS A 562 21.01 11.37 10.48
N LYS A 563 21.90 10.53 9.93
CA LYS A 563 23.02 10.94 9.06
C LYS A 563 22.52 11.60 7.77
N MET A 564 21.51 11.05 7.09
CA MET A 564 20.90 11.68 5.91
C MET A 564 20.24 13.02 6.22
N LYS A 565 19.52 13.16 7.35
CA LYS A 565 18.93 14.44 7.77
C LYS A 565 20.00 15.51 8.05
N LEU A 566 21.16 15.12 8.59
CA LEU A 566 22.31 16.01 8.77
C LEU A 566 22.96 16.41 7.43
N SER A 567 23.05 15.49 6.47
CA SER A 567 23.56 15.79 5.11
C SER A 567 22.66 16.80 4.40
N ARG A 568 21.35 16.52 4.29
CA ARG A 568 20.37 17.45 3.71
C ARG A 568 20.39 18.85 4.33
N LYS A 569 20.63 18.97 5.65
CA LYS A 569 20.76 20.28 6.31
C LYS A 569 22.00 21.04 5.83
N ARG A 570 23.15 20.38 5.73
CA ARG A 570 24.40 20.97 5.20
C ARG A 570 24.27 21.35 3.73
N GLU A 571 23.67 20.49 2.92
CA GLU A 571 23.39 20.73 1.50
C GLU A 571 22.47 21.94 1.31
N HIS A 572 21.41 22.06 2.12
CA HIS A 572 20.50 23.21 2.08
C HIS A 572 21.15 24.52 2.57
N GLU A 573 21.98 24.46 3.61
CA GLU A 573 22.79 25.61 4.06
C GLU A 573 23.79 26.07 2.99
N ALA A 574 24.45 25.13 2.30
CA ALA A 574 25.34 25.41 1.18
C ALA A 574 24.59 25.99 -0.04
N PHE A 575 23.45 25.41 -0.42
CA PHE A 575 22.59 25.91 -1.49
C PHE A 575 22.13 27.35 -1.22
N LYS A 576 21.70 27.64 0.02
CA LYS A 576 21.28 28.99 0.43
C LYS A 576 22.42 30.00 0.34
N LYS A 577 23.66 29.61 0.66
CA LYS A 577 24.86 30.46 0.48
C LYS A 577 25.14 30.72 -1.00
N ILE A 578 25.10 29.71 -1.85
CA ILE A 578 25.28 29.84 -3.32
C ILE A 578 24.19 30.76 -3.91
N GLN A 579 22.94 30.62 -3.47
CA GLN A 579 21.83 31.48 -3.89
C GLN A 579 22.06 32.95 -3.49
N GLN A 580 22.64 33.21 -2.32
CA GLN A 580 23.00 34.57 -1.90
C GLN A 580 24.17 35.13 -2.72
N GLU A 581 25.24 34.35 -2.93
CA GLU A 581 26.38 34.74 -3.76
C GLU A 581 25.97 35.05 -5.22
N LEU A 582 25.00 34.30 -5.76
CA LEU A 582 24.43 34.55 -7.08
C LEU A 582 23.57 35.83 -7.13
N LEU A 583 22.80 36.13 -6.07
CA LEU A 583 22.07 37.39 -5.95
C LEU A 583 22.99 38.61 -5.81
N GLU A 584 24.13 38.45 -5.13
CA GLU A 584 25.16 39.50 -5.02
C GLU A 584 25.89 39.71 -6.36
N LYS A 585 26.23 38.63 -7.09
CA LYS A 585 26.74 38.74 -8.47
C LYS A 585 25.76 39.43 -9.41
N ASN A 586 24.49 39.03 -9.43
CA ASN A 586 23.47 39.63 -10.29
C ASN A 586 23.25 41.12 -10.01
N LYS A 587 23.49 41.60 -8.78
CA LYS A 587 23.52 43.04 -8.49
C LYS A 587 24.73 43.70 -9.16
N SER A 588 25.93 43.19 -8.89
CA SER A 588 27.18 43.74 -9.46
C SER A 588 27.19 43.74 -11.00
N GLU A 589 26.56 42.74 -11.64
CA GLU A 589 26.41 42.69 -13.10
C GLU A 589 25.46 43.80 -13.60
N ASN A 590 24.34 44.05 -12.92
CA ASN A 590 23.45 45.15 -13.28
C ASN A 590 24.12 46.52 -13.04
N ASP A 591 24.88 46.68 -11.96
CA ASP A 591 25.64 47.91 -11.68
C ASP A 591 26.69 48.17 -12.78
N LEU A 592 27.43 47.12 -13.19
CA LEU A 592 28.38 47.19 -14.31
C LEU A 592 27.66 47.49 -15.64
N LYS A 593 26.49 46.91 -15.88
CA LYS A 593 25.68 47.13 -17.08
C LYS A 593 25.16 48.57 -17.19
N ILE A 594 24.68 49.13 -16.07
CA ILE A 594 24.34 50.56 -15.95
C ILE A 594 25.57 51.43 -16.22
N THR A 595 26.74 51.06 -15.69
CA THR A 595 28.00 51.78 -15.92
C THR A 595 28.42 51.74 -17.40
N ILE A 596 28.30 50.58 -18.06
CA ILE A 596 28.56 50.41 -19.50
C ILE A 596 27.60 51.27 -20.34
N GLU A 597 26.32 51.32 -19.98
CA GLU A 597 25.32 52.11 -20.70
C GLU A 597 25.54 53.63 -20.52
N GLN A 598 25.96 54.08 -19.34
CA GLN A 598 26.42 55.46 -19.10
C GLN A 598 27.66 55.81 -19.93
N LEU A 599 28.69 54.95 -19.91
CA LEU A 599 29.91 55.13 -20.72
C LEU A 599 29.61 55.14 -22.22
N LYS A 600 28.64 54.35 -22.67
CA LYS A 600 28.19 54.33 -24.07
C LYS A 600 27.53 55.65 -24.46
N VAL A 601 26.62 56.18 -23.64
CA VAL A 601 26.03 57.52 -23.85
C VAL A 601 27.10 58.61 -23.87
N GLN A 602 28.10 58.55 -22.97
CA GLN A 602 29.21 59.49 -22.96
C GLN A 602 30.07 59.40 -24.23
N ASN A 603 30.33 58.18 -24.73
CA ASN A 603 31.05 57.95 -25.98
C ASN A 603 30.26 58.46 -27.20
N ASP A 604 28.94 58.23 -27.25
CA ASP A 604 28.06 58.77 -28.29
C ASP A 604 28.05 60.32 -28.29
N VAL A 605 28.13 60.97 -27.12
CA VAL A 605 28.28 62.43 -27.02
C VAL A 605 29.63 62.88 -27.60
N LEU A 606 30.75 62.25 -27.20
CA LEU A 606 32.09 62.58 -27.70
C LEU A 606 32.24 62.32 -29.21
N GLN A 607 31.65 61.24 -29.72
CA GLN A 607 31.58 60.90 -31.15
C GLN A 607 30.87 62.02 -31.93
N ASN A 608 29.75 62.53 -31.41
CA ASN A 608 29.01 63.64 -32.01
C ASN A 608 29.79 64.97 -31.93
N GLU A 609 30.50 65.24 -30.84
CA GLU A 609 31.37 66.43 -30.72
C GLU A 609 32.55 66.38 -31.70
N CYS A 610 33.22 65.23 -31.85
CA CYS A 610 34.27 65.02 -32.86
C CYS A 610 33.74 65.21 -34.28
N ASN A 611 32.54 64.73 -34.59
CA ASN A 611 31.89 64.95 -35.88
C ASN A 611 31.59 66.45 -36.11
N LEU A 612 31.10 67.16 -35.09
CA LEU A 612 30.83 68.61 -35.18
C LEU A 612 32.10 69.43 -35.37
N LEU A 613 33.19 69.09 -34.67
CA LEU A 613 34.51 69.72 -34.83
C LEU A 613 35.10 69.46 -36.23
N LYS A 614 34.92 68.26 -36.76
CA LYS A 614 35.35 67.91 -38.13
C LYS A 614 34.60 68.76 -39.18
N VAL A 615 33.28 68.88 -39.07
CA VAL A 615 32.49 69.74 -39.97
C VAL A 615 32.95 71.21 -39.90
N LYS A 616 33.27 71.72 -38.71
CA LYS A 616 33.85 73.08 -38.57
C LYS A 616 35.20 73.21 -39.29
N ALA A 617 36.09 72.22 -39.15
CA ALA A 617 37.39 72.22 -39.83
C ALA A 617 37.25 72.16 -41.37
N ASP A 618 36.35 71.32 -41.87
CA ASP A 618 36.06 71.20 -43.31
C ASP A 618 35.48 72.53 -43.86
N VAL A 619 34.64 73.25 -43.11
CA VAL A 619 34.14 74.58 -43.49
C VAL A 619 35.28 75.61 -43.57
N SER A 620 36.10 75.76 -42.53
CA SER A 620 37.22 76.71 -42.55
C SER A 620 38.29 76.38 -43.60
N SER A 621 38.46 75.11 -43.97
CA SER A 621 39.35 74.72 -45.08
C SER A 621 38.83 75.19 -46.44
N ASN A 622 37.51 75.20 -46.64
CA ASN A 622 36.89 75.70 -47.88
C ASN A 622 36.92 77.24 -47.98
N GLU A 623 36.77 77.96 -46.86
CA GLU A 623 36.93 79.43 -46.83
C GLU A 623 38.34 79.88 -47.21
N LEU A 624 39.37 79.09 -46.87
CA LEU A 624 40.76 79.35 -47.28
C LEU A 624 40.98 79.16 -48.78
N LEU A 625 40.44 78.09 -49.38
CA LEU A 625 40.56 77.83 -50.82
C LEU A 625 39.90 78.91 -51.69
N LEU A 626 38.77 79.47 -51.22
CA LEU A 626 38.09 80.56 -51.92
C LEU A 626 38.87 81.90 -51.92
N ARG A 627 39.93 82.04 -51.11
CA ARG A 627 40.82 83.20 -51.14
C ARG A 627 42.02 83.08 -52.09
N SER A 628 42.25 81.91 -52.70
CA SER A 628 43.49 81.63 -53.46
C SER A 628 43.37 81.63 -54.99
N ILE A 629 42.22 81.99 -55.58
CA ILE A 629 41.97 81.89 -57.04
C ILE A 629 41.59 83.25 -57.66
N SER A 630 42.33 84.31 -57.27
CA SER A 630 42.12 85.68 -57.76
C SER A 630 43.44 86.44 -57.95
N ASN A 631 44.17 86.20 -59.05
CA ASN A 631 44.93 87.24 -59.78
C ASN A 631 45.60 86.75 -61.09
N GLU A 632 45.68 87.70 -62.04
CA GLU A 632 46.71 87.90 -63.09
C GLU A 632 46.76 87.06 -64.40
N ASN A 633 47.30 87.75 -65.42
CA ASN A 633 47.21 87.58 -66.89
C ASN A 633 48.09 88.73 -67.51
N PRO A 634 48.39 88.88 -68.83
CA PRO A 634 48.56 87.99 -70.00
C PRO A 634 49.89 88.30 -70.80
N LEU A 635 49.93 88.03 -72.14
CA LEU A 635 50.86 88.57 -73.20
C LEU A 635 52.31 88.01 -73.27
N SER A 636 53.08 87.97 -74.39
CA SER A 636 52.90 88.10 -75.88
C SER A 636 54.19 87.52 -76.58
N ASN A 637 54.61 87.62 -77.87
CA ASN A 637 54.20 88.32 -79.12
C ASN A 637 54.83 87.63 -80.39
N ASN A 638 54.77 88.26 -81.60
CA ASN A 638 55.40 87.85 -82.88
C ASN A 638 56.64 88.74 -83.27
N ILE A 639 57.39 88.42 -84.36
CA ILE A 639 58.13 89.32 -85.34
C ILE A 639 59.27 88.56 -86.12
N ILE A 640 59.90 89.13 -87.17
CA ILE A 640 59.59 88.96 -88.62
C ILE A 640 60.70 89.54 -89.57
N VAL A 641 61.01 88.84 -90.69
CA VAL A 641 61.62 89.31 -92.00
C VAL A 641 63.12 89.71 -92.15
N SER A 642 63.59 89.59 -93.41
CA SER A 642 64.75 90.23 -94.12
C SER A 642 66.04 89.42 -94.45
N PRO A 643 66.78 89.77 -95.53
CA PRO A 643 67.54 88.78 -96.33
C PRO A 643 69.02 89.12 -96.67
N ASP A 644 69.73 88.19 -97.33
CA ASP A 644 70.62 88.54 -98.47
C ASP A 644 70.81 87.33 -99.43
N SER A 645 71.23 87.57 -100.68
CA SER A 645 71.05 86.64 -101.81
C SER A 645 72.25 86.51 -102.78
N SER A 646 73.06 85.46 -102.58
CA SER A 646 73.74 84.75 -103.69
C SER A 646 74.37 83.43 -103.22
N LEU A 647 75.23 83.48 -102.20
CA LEU A 647 75.94 82.33 -101.63
C LEU A 647 74.99 81.24 -101.11
N LEU A 648 73.81 81.62 -100.59
CA LEU A 648 72.79 80.69 -100.11
C LEU A 648 72.37 79.64 -101.16
N LYS A 649 72.50 79.87 -102.46
CA LYS A 649 71.85 79.02 -103.48
C LYS A 649 72.37 77.57 -103.49
N ASN A 650 73.67 77.37 -103.21
CA ASN A 650 74.27 76.02 -103.13
C ASN A 650 74.01 75.35 -101.76
N GLU A 651 74.02 76.14 -100.68
CA GLU A 651 73.72 75.64 -99.34
C GLU A 651 72.23 75.28 -99.18
N LEU A 652 71.35 76.07 -99.80
CA LEU A 652 69.91 75.81 -99.95
C LEU A 652 69.63 74.49 -100.68
N ASN A 653 70.43 74.10 -101.67
CA ASN A 653 70.23 72.82 -102.36
C ASN A 653 70.63 71.64 -101.45
N LYS A 654 71.76 71.71 -100.74
CA LYS A 654 72.10 70.71 -99.70
C LYS A 654 71.03 70.66 -98.59
N LYS A 655 70.55 71.82 -98.15
CA LYS A 655 69.47 71.91 -97.15
C LYS A 655 68.12 71.43 -97.70
N LYS A 656 67.84 71.53 -99.00
CA LYS A 656 66.65 70.90 -99.62
C LYS A 656 66.73 69.38 -99.59
N GLU A 657 67.88 68.79 -99.90
CA GLU A 657 68.09 67.34 -99.78
C GLU A 657 67.98 66.86 -98.33
N GLU A 658 68.53 67.63 -97.38
CA GLU A 658 68.42 67.38 -95.94
C GLU A 658 66.96 67.50 -95.46
N ILE A 659 66.22 68.53 -95.91
CA ILE A 659 64.79 68.70 -95.67
C ILE A 659 63.97 67.57 -96.31
N GLN A 660 64.36 67.07 -97.49
CA GLN A 660 63.67 65.95 -98.15
C GLN A 660 63.87 64.64 -97.35
N LYS A 661 65.10 64.38 -96.88
CA LYS A 661 65.37 63.25 -95.98
C LYS A 661 64.59 63.39 -94.67
N LEU A 662 64.63 64.56 -94.02
CA LEU A 662 63.88 64.84 -92.79
C LEU A 662 62.36 64.73 -92.97
N ARG A 663 61.80 65.14 -94.12
CA ARG A 663 60.39 64.93 -94.48
C ARG A 663 60.05 63.46 -94.62
N GLN A 664 60.95 62.65 -95.20
CA GLN A 664 60.74 61.21 -95.33
C GLN A 664 60.85 60.51 -93.97
N THR A 665 61.79 60.91 -93.11
CA THR A 665 61.85 60.44 -91.71
C THR A 665 60.60 60.84 -90.92
N LEU A 666 60.11 62.08 -91.06
CA LEU A 666 58.85 62.53 -90.45
C LEU A 666 57.65 61.73 -90.95
N SER A 667 57.58 61.40 -92.25
CA SER A 667 56.52 60.58 -92.82
C SER A 667 56.54 59.15 -92.25
N ASN A 668 57.73 58.55 -92.09
CA ASN A 668 57.89 57.24 -91.45
C ASN A 668 57.46 57.29 -89.97
N ILE A 669 57.90 58.30 -89.20
CA ILE A 669 57.52 58.47 -87.79
C ILE A 669 56.01 58.73 -87.64
N GLN A 670 55.39 59.47 -88.56
CA GLN A 670 53.92 59.65 -88.58
C GLN A 670 53.18 58.33 -88.89
N PHE A 671 53.72 57.49 -89.77
CA PHE A 671 53.18 56.16 -90.04
C PHE A 671 53.32 55.24 -88.82
N GLU A 672 54.50 55.20 -88.19
CA GLU A 672 54.76 54.43 -86.97
C GLU A 672 53.86 54.88 -85.81
N MET A 673 53.72 56.19 -85.56
CA MET A 673 52.77 56.72 -84.57
C MET A 673 51.33 56.32 -84.90
N SER A 674 50.93 56.30 -86.17
CA SER A 674 49.59 55.84 -86.58
C SER A 674 49.38 54.36 -86.27
N GLN A 675 50.39 53.51 -86.46
CA GLN A 675 50.31 52.08 -86.11
C GLN A 675 50.33 51.84 -84.60
N ILE A 676 51.18 52.55 -83.86
CA ILE A 676 51.24 52.49 -82.39
C ILE A 676 49.91 52.94 -81.78
N GLN A 677 49.31 54.03 -82.28
CA GLN A 677 48.00 54.49 -81.82
C GLN A 677 46.91 53.45 -82.12
N LYS A 678 46.85 52.90 -83.35
CA LYS A 678 45.91 51.81 -83.69
C LYS A 678 46.09 50.57 -82.81
N HIS A 679 47.32 50.24 -82.42
CA HIS A 679 47.59 49.13 -81.49
C HIS A 679 47.09 49.46 -80.08
N LYS A 680 47.38 50.67 -79.58
CA LYS A 680 46.93 51.18 -78.28
C LYS A 680 45.40 51.20 -78.18
N ASP A 681 44.71 51.71 -79.19
CA ASP A 681 43.24 51.78 -79.26
C ASP A 681 42.63 50.36 -79.24
N ARG A 682 43.25 49.40 -79.93
CA ARG A 682 42.83 47.98 -79.91
C ARG A 682 43.05 47.34 -78.53
N SER A 683 44.17 47.61 -77.85
CA SER A 683 44.39 47.10 -76.49
C SER A 683 43.45 47.76 -75.47
N SER A 684 43.18 49.06 -75.61
CA SER A 684 42.26 49.79 -74.72
C SER A 684 40.86 49.21 -74.82
N LYS A 685 40.34 48.98 -76.03
CA LYS A 685 39.00 48.39 -76.25
C LYS A 685 38.86 46.95 -75.74
N ARG A 686 39.95 46.17 -75.69
CA ARG A 686 39.92 44.84 -75.05
C ARG A 686 39.78 44.98 -73.54
N ILE A 687 40.66 45.75 -72.90
CA ILE A 687 40.62 45.99 -71.44
C ILE A 687 39.28 46.61 -71.01
N GLU A 688 38.74 47.53 -71.81
CA GLU A 688 37.43 48.14 -71.60
C GLU A 688 36.29 47.12 -71.71
N SER A 689 36.35 46.19 -72.67
CA SER A 689 35.41 45.07 -72.80
C SER A 689 35.49 44.11 -71.61
N ASP A 690 36.70 43.72 -71.19
CA ASP A 690 36.94 42.78 -70.09
C ASP A 690 36.45 43.36 -68.75
N LEU A 691 36.72 44.65 -68.50
CA LEU A 691 36.19 45.38 -67.34
C LEU A 691 34.67 45.54 -67.40
N THR A 692 34.09 45.78 -68.57
CA THR A 692 32.63 45.85 -68.73
C THR A 692 31.97 44.52 -68.40
N GLN A 693 32.56 43.39 -68.83
CA GLN A 693 32.06 42.07 -68.48
C GLN A 693 32.14 41.81 -66.96
N GLN A 694 33.27 42.12 -66.31
CA GLN A 694 33.39 41.98 -64.85
C GLN A 694 32.37 42.83 -64.08
N ILE A 695 32.01 44.03 -64.58
CA ILE A 695 30.95 44.86 -63.99
C ILE A 695 29.58 44.19 -64.12
N ILE A 696 29.27 43.59 -65.28
CA ILE A 696 28.01 42.85 -65.51
C ILE A 696 27.93 41.62 -64.59
N ASP A 697 29.01 40.83 -64.49
CA ASP A 697 29.06 39.62 -63.67
C ASP A 697 28.88 39.95 -62.17
N LEU A 698 29.51 41.04 -61.70
CA LEU A 698 29.33 41.55 -60.34
C LEU A 698 27.92 42.10 -60.10
N GLN A 699 27.29 42.76 -61.08
CA GLN A 699 25.90 43.23 -60.97
C GLN A 699 24.92 42.06 -60.87
N ASN A 700 25.09 41.01 -61.67
CA ASN A 700 24.28 39.80 -61.61
C ASN A 700 24.39 39.12 -60.24
N SER A 701 25.62 38.89 -59.76
CA SER A 701 25.86 38.27 -58.45
C SER A 701 25.32 39.12 -57.29
N LEU A 702 25.38 40.46 -57.38
CA LEU A 702 24.74 41.35 -56.41
C LEU A 702 23.21 41.19 -56.42
N GLN A 703 22.59 41.10 -57.60
CA GLN A 703 21.14 40.92 -57.72
C GLN A 703 20.70 39.59 -57.08
N GLU A 704 21.35 38.48 -57.42
CA GLU A 704 21.08 37.15 -56.81
C GLU A 704 21.16 37.20 -55.27
N MET A 705 22.20 37.86 -54.73
CA MET A 705 22.37 38.10 -53.29
C MET A 705 21.23 38.93 -52.69
N THR A 706 20.69 39.92 -53.39
CA THR A 706 19.53 40.71 -52.90
C THR A 706 18.23 39.90 -52.92
N GLU A 707 18.00 39.08 -53.95
CA GLU A 707 16.82 38.22 -54.07
C GLU A 707 16.82 37.11 -53.02
N ALA A 708 17.97 36.45 -52.81
CA ALA A 708 18.17 35.48 -51.73
C ALA A 708 17.87 36.10 -50.35
N ASN A 709 18.38 37.31 -50.08
CA ASN A 709 18.09 38.06 -48.85
C ASN A 709 16.60 38.43 -48.70
N ALA A 710 15.92 38.77 -49.80
CA ALA A 710 14.49 39.06 -49.77
C ALA A 710 13.65 37.80 -49.45
N ILE A 711 14.03 36.64 -49.98
CA ILE A 711 13.43 35.34 -49.66
C ILE A 711 13.68 34.98 -48.19
N LEU A 712 14.91 35.15 -47.69
CA LEU A 712 15.27 34.91 -46.29
C LEU A 712 14.46 35.79 -45.33
N LYS A 713 14.36 37.11 -45.59
CA LYS A 713 13.52 38.03 -44.80
C LYS A 713 12.03 37.64 -44.82
N LYS A 714 11.50 37.15 -45.95
CA LYS A 714 10.12 36.62 -46.04
C LYS A 714 9.94 35.33 -45.21
N LYS A 715 10.88 34.38 -45.26
CA LYS A 715 10.86 33.15 -44.44
C LYS A 715 10.93 33.50 -42.94
N LEU A 716 11.86 34.35 -42.52
CA LEU A 716 12.08 34.70 -41.13
C LEU A 716 10.86 35.44 -40.53
N LYS A 717 10.20 36.33 -41.29
CA LYS A 717 8.91 36.93 -40.88
C LYS A 717 7.80 35.89 -40.67
N LYS A 718 7.69 34.85 -41.52
CA LYS A 718 6.72 33.77 -41.33
C LYS A 718 7.01 32.97 -40.05
N VAL A 719 8.26 32.55 -39.86
CA VAL A 719 8.69 31.79 -38.66
C VAL A 719 8.41 32.59 -37.38
N LYS A 720 8.77 33.88 -37.33
CA LYS A 720 8.47 34.74 -36.16
C LYS A 720 6.98 34.83 -35.86
N LYS A 721 6.10 34.93 -36.87
CA LYS A 721 4.64 34.97 -36.66
C LYS A 721 4.09 33.64 -36.15
N ILE A 722 4.60 32.51 -36.63
CA ILE A 722 4.23 31.17 -36.14
C ILE A 722 4.69 30.97 -34.69
N TYR A 723 5.93 31.38 -34.36
CA TYR A 723 6.47 31.28 -33.01
C TYR A 723 5.65 32.10 -31.99
N ILE A 724 5.33 33.36 -32.30
CA ILE A 724 4.50 34.21 -31.43
C ILE A 724 3.14 33.55 -31.18
N LYS A 725 2.44 33.09 -32.24
CA LYS A 725 1.14 32.42 -32.09
C LYS A 725 1.23 31.16 -31.23
N LYS A 726 2.31 30.37 -31.37
CA LYS A 726 2.51 29.17 -30.55
C LYS A 726 2.77 29.50 -29.07
N VAL A 727 3.47 30.60 -28.77
CA VAL A 727 3.65 31.09 -27.38
C VAL A 727 2.33 31.60 -26.80
N GLU A 728 1.52 32.32 -27.59
CA GLU A 728 0.17 32.78 -27.19
C GLU A 728 -0.75 31.56 -26.90
N GLU A 729 -0.75 30.55 -27.76
CA GLU A 729 -1.50 29.30 -27.58
C GLU A 729 -1.07 28.55 -26.31
N SER A 730 0.25 28.39 -26.07
CA SER A 730 0.75 27.77 -24.84
C SER A 730 0.41 28.58 -23.58
N ALA A 731 0.45 29.92 -23.63
CA ALA A 731 0.08 30.75 -22.50
C ALA A 731 -1.40 30.59 -22.12
N ILE A 732 -2.30 30.48 -23.11
CA ILE A 732 -3.72 30.19 -22.90
C ILE A 732 -3.91 28.78 -22.30
N GLU A 733 -3.14 27.79 -22.77
CA GLU A 733 -3.20 26.41 -22.23
C GLU A 733 -2.73 26.34 -20.77
N TYR A 734 -1.64 27.02 -20.42
CA TYR A 734 -1.15 27.09 -19.03
C TYR A 734 -2.12 27.84 -18.11
N GLN A 735 -2.70 28.96 -18.56
CA GLN A 735 -3.72 29.68 -17.79
C GLN A 735 -4.93 28.78 -17.52
N LYS A 736 -5.44 28.09 -18.56
CA LYS A 736 -6.55 27.15 -18.41
C LYS A 736 -6.22 26.03 -17.39
N LYS A 737 -5.05 25.40 -17.49
CA LYS A 737 -4.61 24.35 -16.55
C LYS A 737 -4.47 24.86 -15.11
N TYR A 738 -4.03 26.11 -14.94
CA TYR A 738 -3.98 26.76 -13.63
C TYR A 738 -5.38 26.98 -13.04
N ASP A 739 -6.33 27.48 -13.84
CA ASP A 739 -7.71 27.72 -13.38
C ASP A 739 -8.45 26.40 -13.08
N GLU A 740 -8.27 25.36 -13.90
CA GLU A 740 -8.80 24.00 -13.64
C GLU A 740 -8.22 23.39 -12.35
N SER A 741 -6.90 23.50 -12.15
CA SER A 741 -6.22 23.03 -10.92
C SER A 741 -6.68 23.79 -9.67
N LYS A 742 -6.83 25.12 -9.78
CA LYS A 742 -7.35 25.97 -8.71
C LYS A 742 -8.77 25.59 -8.33
N GLN A 743 -9.67 25.41 -9.31
CA GLN A 743 -11.06 25.01 -9.02
C GLN A 743 -11.12 23.64 -8.34
N SER A 744 -10.33 22.67 -8.80
CA SER A 744 -10.20 21.37 -8.13
C SER A 744 -9.71 21.48 -6.68
N PHE A 745 -8.81 22.42 -6.40
CA PHE A 745 -8.33 22.68 -5.03
C PHE A 745 -9.40 23.35 -4.15
N ASP A 746 -10.16 24.31 -4.68
CA ASP A 746 -11.26 24.97 -3.98
C ASP A 746 -12.39 23.96 -3.66
N ASP A 747 -12.76 23.08 -4.60
CA ASP A 747 -13.73 21.98 -4.40
C ASP A 747 -13.24 20.97 -3.34
N CYS A 748 -11.96 20.61 -3.38
CA CYS A 748 -11.33 19.73 -2.38
C CYS A 748 -11.35 20.37 -0.97
N ALA A 749 -11.06 21.67 -0.88
CA ALA A 749 -11.09 22.42 0.37
C ALA A 749 -12.52 22.55 0.96
N LEU A 750 -13.54 22.65 0.11
CA LEU A 750 -14.95 22.57 0.53
C LEU A 750 -15.30 21.17 1.07
N SER A 751 -14.96 20.11 0.32
CA SER A 751 -15.21 18.72 0.74
C SER A 751 -14.53 18.37 2.07
N MET A 752 -13.29 18.83 2.28
CA MET A 752 -12.56 18.64 3.53
C MET A 752 -13.21 19.37 4.72
N LYS A 753 -13.72 20.60 4.53
CA LYS A 753 -14.47 21.32 5.57
C LYS A 753 -15.77 20.59 5.93
N GLU A 754 -16.48 20.05 4.94
CA GLU A 754 -17.71 19.31 5.19
C GLU A 754 -17.45 17.98 5.93
N LYS A 755 -16.42 17.21 5.51
CA LYS A 755 -15.97 16.02 6.26
C LYS A 755 -15.53 16.34 7.68
N GLN A 756 -14.83 17.46 7.90
CA GLN A 756 -14.44 17.93 9.23
C GLN A 756 -15.67 18.24 10.10
N LYS A 757 -16.70 18.89 9.54
CA LYS A 757 -17.97 19.14 10.23
C LYS A 757 -18.71 17.83 10.58
N GLN A 758 -18.85 16.92 9.62
CA GLN A 758 -19.48 15.61 9.84
C GLN A 758 -18.76 14.79 10.94
N SER A 759 -17.43 14.83 10.96
CA SER A 759 -16.61 14.21 12.01
C SER A 759 -16.83 14.85 13.39
N HIS A 760 -16.97 16.18 13.45
CA HIS A 760 -17.30 16.88 14.70
C HIS A 760 -18.70 16.53 15.21
N ASP A 761 -19.71 16.54 14.33
CA ASP A 761 -21.09 16.16 14.66
C ASP A 761 -21.20 14.69 15.12
N LEU A 762 -20.40 13.79 14.53
CA LEU A 762 -20.28 12.40 14.98
C LEU A 762 -19.62 12.30 16.37
N THR A 763 -18.57 13.08 16.60
CA THR A 763 -17.86 13.13 17.90
C THR A 763 -18.78 13.63 19.02
N GLN A 764 -19.60 14.66 18.77
CA GLN A 764 -20.61 15.11 19.74
C GLN A 764 -21.66 14.03 20.04
N LYS A 765 -22.13 13.30 19.02
CA LYS A 765 -23.07 12.17 19.20
C LYS A 765 -22.48 11.03 20.01
N LEU A 766 -21.21 10.69 19.78
CA LEU A 766 -20.48 9.68 20.56
C LEU A 766 -20.31 10.11 22.02
N LEU A 767 -19.92 11.36 22.28
CA LEU A 767 -19.81 11.90 23.65
C LEU A 767 -21.16 11.90 24.38
N LYS A 768 -22.26 12.25 23.70
CA LYS A 768 -23.60 12.19 24.28
C LYS A 768 -24.02 10.75 24.60
N SER A 769 -23.81 9.82 23.66
CA SER A 769 -24.13 8.40 23.84
C SER A 769 -23.29 7.74 24.93
N LEU A 770 -22.02 8.16 25.09
CA LEU A 770 -21.17 7.73 26.21
C LEU A 770 -21.75 8.19 27.55
N SER A 771 -22.11 9.47 27.67
CA SER A 771 -22.69 10.03 28.90
C SER A 771 -24.06 9.41 29.24
N GLU A 772 -24.89 9.11 28.25
CA GLU A 772 -26.16 8.38 28.43
C GLU A 772 -25.91 6.94 28.91
N SER A 773 -24.89 6.26 28.37
CA SER A 773 -24.47 4.91 28.78
C SER A 773 -23.88 4.88 30.19
N GLU A 774 -23.05 5.86 30.56
CA GLU A 774 -22.49 6.02 31.91
C GLU A 774 -23.60 6.26 32.94
N GLY A 775 -24.58 7.13 32.63
CA GLY A 775 -25.74 7.36 33.48
C GLY A 775 -26.61 6.12 33.67
N PHE A 776 -26.81 5.32 32.61
CA PHE A 776 -27.50 4.03 32.69
C PHE A 776 -26.73 3.02 33.56
N ASN A 777 -25.41 2.91 33.38
CA ASN A 777 -24.54 2.05 34.19
C ASN A 777 -24.59 2.44 35.69
N GLN A 778 -24.53 3.72 36.02
CA GLN A 778 -24.65 4.19 37.40
C GLN A 778 -26.01 3.82 38.01
N LYS A 779 -27.10 3.95 37.24
CA LYS A 779 -28.43 3.51 37.70
C LYS A 779 -28.45 2.00 37.98
N CYS A 780 -27.98 1.17 37.05
CA CYS A 780 -27.95 -0.28 37.23
C CYS A 780 -26.99 -0.74 38.35
N GLN A 781 -25.96 0.05 38.68
CA GLN A 781 -25.10 -0.21 39.84
C GLN A 781 -25.82 0.10 41.16
N SER A 782 -26.60 1.19 41.25
CA SER A 782 -27.47 1.45 42.40
C SER A 782 -28.50 0.34 42.58
N GLU A 783 -29.22 0.02 41.50
CA GLU A 783 -30.31 -0.97 41.51
C GLU A 783 -29.80 -2.38 41.89
N ASN A 784 -28.58 -2.76 41.48
CA ASN A 784 -27.92 -3.98 41.97
C ASN A 784 -27.51 -3.90 43.46
N ALA A 785 -27.07 -2.73 43.95
CA ALA A 785 -26.72 -2.57 45.36
C ALA A 785 -27.97 -2.67 46.26
N ASP A 786 -29.07 -2.06 45.84
CA ASP A 786 -30.38 -2.13 46.51
C ASP A 786 -30.91 -3.58 46.53
N LEU A 787 -30.92 -4.27 45.38
CA LEU A 787 -31.31 -5.68 45.29
C LEU A 787 -30.40 -6.60 46.12
N HIS A 788 -29.09 -6.34 46.19
CA HIS A 788 -28.19 -7.13 47.03
C HIS A 788 -28.47 -6.90 48.52
N LEU A 789 -28.88 -5.68 48.91
CA LEU A 789 -29.26 -5.34 50.28
C LEU A 789 -30.59 -5.99 50.66
N GLU A 790 -31.60 -5.97 49.78
CA GLU A 790 -32.87 -6.68 49.98
C GLU A 790 -32.65 -8.20 50.10
N ASN A 791 -31.85 -8.80 49.21
CA ASN A 791 -31.56 -10.24 49.24
C ASN A 791 -30.88 -10.64 50.58
N LYS A 792 -29.97 -9.81 51.12
CA LYS A 792 -29.41 -10.00 52.47
C LYS A 792 -30.48 -9.93 53.57
N GLN A 793 -31.46 -9.02 53.47
CA GLN A 793 -32.57 -8.96 54.43
C GLN A 793 -33.48 -10.20 54.35
N LEU A 794 -33.76 -10.69 53.15
CA LEU A 794 -34.54 -11.92 52.94
C LEU A 794 -33.80 -13.16 53.46
N GLN A 795 -32.49 -13.24 53.24
CA GLN A 795 -31.66 -14.32 53.76
C GLN A 795 -31.62 -14.33 55.30
N LEU A 796 -31.56 -13.16 55.94
CA LEU A 796 -31.68 -13.03 57.40
C LEU A 796 -33.05 -13.48 57.92
N LYS A 797 -34.15 -13.05 57.27
CA LYS A 797 -35.52 -13.50 57.61
C LYS A 797 -35.69 -15.01 57.49
N LEU A 798 -35.09 -15.63 56.47
CA LEU A 798 -35.09 -17.09 56.30
C LEU A 798 -34.32 -17.80 57.43
N SER A 799 -33.18 -17.25 57.87
CA SER A 799 -32.43 -17.80 59.01
C SER A 799 -33.27 -17.77 60.29
N THR A 800 -33.90 -16.63 60.62
CA THR A 800 -34.75 -16.52 61.82
C THR A 800 -35.94 -17.47 61.79
N LEU A 801 -36.60 -17.64 60.63
CA LEU A 801 -37.70 -18.60 60.47
C LEU A 801 -37.23 -20.06 60.61
N GLN A 802 -36.03 -20.41 60.12
CA GLN A 802 -35.45 -21.74 60.32
C GLN A 802 -35.11 -22.00 61.79
N GLU A 803 -34.64 -21.00 62.53
CA GLU A 803 -34.42 -21.07 63.98
C GLU A 803 -35.72 -21.17 64.78
N GLU A 804 -36.81 -20.57 64.33
CA GLU A 804 -38.15 -20.69 64.93
C GLU A 804 -38.73 -22.08 64.70
N ILE A 805 -38.78 -22.56 63.45
CA ILE A 805 -39.23 -23.91 63.10
C ILE A 805 -38.41 -24.98 63.83
N SER A 806 -37.10 -24.76 64.03
CA SER A 806 -36.23 -25.67 64.79
C SER A 806 -36.58 -25.71 66.28
N ARG A 807 -36.89 -24.55 66.89
CA ARG A 807 -37.37 -24.46 68.28
C ARG A 807 -38.75 -25.12 68.44
N GLU A 808 -39.70 -24.86 67.55
CA GLU A 808 -41.02 -25.49 67.57
C GLU A 808 -40.93 -27.02 67.45
N ARG A 809 -40.11 -27.54 66.52
CA ARG A 809 -39.86 -28.98 66.40
C ARG A 809 -39.27 -29.59 67.68
N GLN A 810 -38.40 -28.87 68.38
CA GLN A 810 -37.86 -29.32 69.66
C GLN A 810 -38.95 -29.34 70.76
N VAL A 811 -39.83 -28.34 70.80
CA VAL A 811 -40.97 -28.26 71.73
C VAL A 811 -41.97 -29.39 71.47
N LEU A 812 -42.41 -29.59 70.21
CA LEU A 812 -43.30 -30.70 69.84
C LEU A 812 -42.69 -32.06 70.17
N LYS A 813 -41.38 -32.25 69.92
CA LYS A 813 -40.69 -33.50 70.29
C LYS A 813 -40.73 -33.75 71.79
N GLY A 814 -40.51 -32.71 72.60
CA GLY A 814 -40.66 -32.78 74.06
C GLY A 814 -42.07 -33.14 74.52
N GLN A 815 -43.09 -32.50 73.93
CA GLN A 815 -44.51 -32.78 74.20
C GLN A 815 -44.89 -34.23 73.83
N MET A 816 -44.47 -34.71 72.65
CA MET A 816 -44.71 -36.09 72.22
C MET A 816 -44.03 -37.12 73.13
N SER A 817 -42.78 -36.87 73.56
CA SER A 817 -42.10 -37.75 74.53
C SER A 817 -42.79 -37.76 75.89
N ALA A 818 -43.30 -36.62 76.36
CA ALA A 818 -44.07 -36.56 77.61
C ALA A 818 -45.42 -37.31 77.50
N LEU A 819 -46.12 -37.16 76.37
CA LEU A 819 -47.37 -37.88 76.09
C LEU A 819 -47.14 -39.40 76.03
N GLN A 820 -46.07 -39.85 75.35
CA GLN A 820 -45.70 -41.25 75.27
C GLN A 820 -45.42 -41.84 76.67
N LEU A 821 -44.60 -41.17 77.49
CA LEU A 821 -44.33 -41.61 78.87
C LEU A 821 -45.61 -41.70 79.73
N ALA A 822 -46.58 -40.82 79.52
CA ALA A 822 -47.88 -40.88 80.19
C ALA A 822 -48.73 -42.08 79.72
N CYS A 823 -48.73 -42.38 78.42
CA CYS A 823 -49.35 -43.58 77.86
C CYS A 823 -48.71 -44.87 78.39
N ASP A 824 -47.38 -44.98 78.32
CA ASP A 824 -46.63 -46.16 78.78
C ASP A 824 -46.85 -46.41 80.29
N SER A 825 -46.85 -45.34 81.10
CA SER A 825 -47.16 -45.43 82.55
C SER A 825 -48.56 -45.98 82.79
N LYS A 826 -49.56 -45.52 82.02
CA LYS A 826 -50.96 -45.97 82.14
C LYS A 826 -51.15 -47.40 81.65
N ILE A 827 -50.42 -47.82 80.62
CA ILE A 827 -50.38 -49.22 80.15
C ILE A 827 -49.81 -50.12 81.24
N HIS A 828 -48.71 -49.73 81.90
CA HIS A 828 -48.14 -50.48 83.03
C HIS A 828 -49.09 -50.57 84.23
N GLU A 829 -49.86 -49.53 84.52
CA GLU A 829 -50.87 -49.56 85.59
C GLU A 829 -52.00 -50.55 85.27
N VAL A 830 -52.60 -50.47 84.08
CA VAL A 830 -53.65 -51.40 83.63
C VAL A 830 -53.14 -52.85 83.56
N LEU A 831 -51.89 -53.08 83.15
CA LEU A 831 -51.28 -54.41 83.16
C LEU A 831 -51.10 -54.96 84.59
N ARG A 832 -50.74 -54.11 85.56
CA ARG A 832 -50.63 -54.48 86.98
C ARG A 832 -51.99 -54.86 87.57
N GLU A 833 -53.02 -54.06 87.29
CA GLU A 833 -54.39 -54.33 87.71
C GLU A 833 -54.94 -55.62 87.09
N THR A 834 -54.77 -55.80 85.78
CA THR A 834 -55.19 -57.01 85.06
C THR A 834 -54.50 -58.26 85.61
N LYS A 835 -53.18 -58.20 85.87
CA LYS A 835 -52.44 -59.32 86.46
C LYS A 835 -52.91 -59.64 87.88
N SER A 836 -53.27 -58.64 88.68
CA SER A 836 -53.86 -58.82 90.01
C SER A 836 -55.24 -59.50 89.92
N ALA A 837 -56.11 -59.05 89.02
CA ALA A 837 -57.43 -59.64 88.80
C ALA A 837 -57.35 -61.12 88.40
N VAL A 838 -56.48 -61.46 87.42
CA VAL A 838 -56.25 -62.85 86.98
C VAL A 838 -55.71 -63.73 88.11
N GLN A 839 -54.81 -63.21 88.95
CA GLN A 839 -54.30 -63.96 90.11
C GLN A 839 -55.41 -64.22 91.14
N ASN A 840 -56.21 -63.21 91.48
CA ASN A 840 -57.35 -63.37 92.40
C ASN A 840 -58.39 -64.39 91.87
N GLU A 841 -58.63 -64.42 90.56
CA GLU A 841 -59.55 -65.39 89.95
C GLU A 841 -58.95 -66.81 89.89
N LYS A 842 -57.65 -66.95 89.63
CA LYS A 842 -56.92 -68.22 89.78
C LYS A 842 -57.05 -68.76 91.21
N ASP A 843 -56.79 -67.93 92.21
CA ASP A 843 -56.84 -68.32 93.61
C ASP A 843 -58.27 -68.66 94.05
N ARG A 844 -59.29 -67.98 93.51
CA ARG A 844 -60.70 -68.34 93.70
C ARG A 844 -61.02 -69.71 93.09
N LEU A 845 -60.60 -69.96 91.85
CA LEU A 845 -60.79 -71.25 91.16
C LEU A 845 -60.12 -72.39 91.90
N PHE A 846 -58.88 -72.18 92.36
CA PHE A 846 -58.13 -73.13 93.17
C PHE A 846 -58.90 -73.50 94.44
N ASN A 847 -59.31 -72.51 95.24
CA ASN A 847 -60.08 -72.74 96.47
C ASN A 847 -61.40 -73.50 96.20
N VAL A 848 -62.14 -73.16 95.15
CA VAL A 848 -63.38 -73.86 94.78
C VAL A 848 -63.12 -75.34 94.44
N MET A 849 -62.06 -75.64 93.69
CA MET A 849 -61.72 -77.01 93.32
C MET A 849 -61.21 -77.83 94.52
N VAL A 850 -60.42 -77.23 95.42
CA VAL A 850 -59.97 -77.86 96.66
C VAL A 850 -61.14 -78.17 97.59
N MET A 851 -62.08 -77.24 97.79
CA MET A 851 -63.28 -77.48 98.61
C MET A 851 -64.23 -78.51 98.01
N GLY A 852 -64.29 -78.63 96.68
CA GLY A 852 -65.03 -79.71 96.02
C GLY A 852 -64.42 -81.09 96.32
N LEU A 853 -63.10 -81.23 96.12
CA LEU A 853 -62.40 -82.52 96.23
C LEU A 853 -62.15 -82.98 97.68
N SER A 854 -62.06 -82.06 98.65
CA SER A 854 -61.85 -82.42 100.07
C SER A 854 -63.00 -83.27 100.63
N SER A 855 -64.23 -83.07 100.13
CA SER A 855 -65.41 -83.87 100.50
C SER A 855 -65.28 -85.35 100.11
N VAL A 856 -64.58 -85.66 99.02
CA VAL A 856 -64.43 -87.03 98.47
C VAL A 856 -63.17 -87.70 99.04
N TYR A 857 -62.05 -86.97 99.10
CA TYR A 857 -60.73 -87.52 99.43
C TYR A 857 -60.27 -87.24 100.88
N LYS A 858 -61.11 -86.58 101.70
CA LYS A 858 -60.81 -86.19 103.10
C LYS A 858 -59.50 -85.39 103.25
N ILE A 859 -59.32 -84.44 102.34
CA ILE A 859 -58.14 -83.57 102.27
C ILE A 859 -58.19 -82.55 103.40
N ASP A 860 -57.09 -82.37 104.13
CA ASP A 860 -56.91 -81.22 105.00
C ASP A 860 -56.57 -79.98 104.15
N CYS A 861 -57.54 -79.08 104.02
CA CYS A 861 -57.40 -77.85 103.23
C CYS A 861 -56.30 -76.90 103.74
N THR A 862 -55.76 -77.10 104.96
CA THR A 862 -54.75 -76.20 105.55
C THR A 862 -53.33 -76.45 105.05
N GLN A 863 -53.07 -77.59 104.39
CA GLN A 863 -51.75 -77.99 103.88
C GLN A 863 -51.75 -78.34 102.39
N PHE A 864 -52.80 -77.96 101.66
CA PHE A 864 -53.02 -78.42 100.29
C PHE A 864 -52.66 -77.35 99.24
N ASP A 865 -51.45 -77.45 98.69
CA ASP A 865 -50.89 -76.53 97.71
C ASP A 865 -51.17 -76.91 96.24
N GLU A 866 -50.74 -76.07 95.30
CA GLU A 866 -51.00 -76.25 93.86
C GLU A 866 -50.34 -77.54 93.31
N ASP A 867 -49.16 -77.87 93.80
CA ASP A 867 -48.47 -79.13 93.48
C ASP A 867 -49.21 -80.36 94.03
N SER A 868 -49.80 -80.26 95.22
CA SER A 868 -50.65 -81.31 95.81
C SER A 868 -51.96 -81.47 95.03
N TYR A 869 -52.54 -80.38 94.53
CA TYR A 869 -53.69 -80.44 93.62
C TYR A 869 -53.36 -81.14 92.31
N VAL A 870 -52.22 -80.84 91.67
CA VAL A 870 -51.78 -81.54 90.45
C VAL A 870 -51.60 -83.03 90.71
N LYS A 871 -50.92 -83.41 91.80
CA LYS A 871 -50.72 -84.82 92.21
C LYS A 871 -52.05 -85.53 92.49
N LEU A 872 -53.02 -84.84 93.12
CA LEU A 872 -54.36 -85.36 93.34
C LEU A 872 -55.11 -85.58 92.03
N VAL A 873 -55.05 -84.65 91.08
CA VAL A 873 -55.69 -84.79 89.76
C VAL A 873 -55.10 -85.96 88.98
N GLU A 874 -53.77 -86.18 89.06
CA GLU A 874 -53.16 -87.39 88.50
C GLU A 874 -53.60 -88.69 89.19
N GLN A 875 -53.85 -88.65 90.51
CA GLN A 875 -54.33 -89.82 91.24
C GLN A 875 -55.81 -90.11 90.96
N LEU A 876 -56.65 -89.07 90.89
CA LEU A 876 -58.02 -89.11 90.37
C LEU A 876 -58.08 -89.76 89.00
N LYS A 877 -57.21 -89.33 88.07
CA LYS A 877 -57.09 -89.92 86.74
C LYS A 877 -56.76 -91.42 86.82
N ARG A 878 -55.75 -91.80 87.61
CA ARG A 878 -55.34 -93.21 87.81
C ARG A 878 -56.44 -94.05 88.47
N ASP A 879 -57.24 -93.50 89.37
CA ASP A 879 -58.33 -94.21 90.04
C ASP A 879 -59.58 -94.32 89.14
N ILE A 880 -59.84 -93.33 88.27
CA ILE A 880 -60.82 -93.44 87.18
C ILE A 880 -60.40 -94.50 86.15
N GLU A 881 -59.11 -94.59 85.83
CA GLU A 881 -58.56 -95.62 84.94
C GLU A 881 -58.70 -97.03 85.55
N LYS A 882 -58.47 -97.20 86.87
CA LYS A 882 -58.79 -98.44 87.59
C LYS A 882 -60.28 -98.76 87.59
N LEU A 883 -61.16 -97.77 87.80
CA LEU A 883 -62.62 -97.96 87.77
C LEU A 883 -63.08 -98.47 86.40
N ARG A 884 -62.56 -97.92 85.30
CA ARG A 884 -62.79 -98.44 83.95
C ARG A 884 -62.27 -99.88 83.78
N PHE A 885 -61.09 -100.19 84.32
CA PHE A 885 -60.53 -101.54 84.29
C PHE A 885 -61.43 -102.55 85.03
N PHE A 886 -62.00 -102.21 86.18
CA PHE A 886 -62.95 -103.08 86.87
C PHE A 886 -64.30 -103.18 86.15
N GLN A 887 -64.85 -102.08 85.63
CA GLN A 887 -66.09 -102.10 84.85
C GLN A 887 -66.00 -102.98 83.59
N ASN A 888 -64.82 -103.06 82.96
CA ASN A 888 -64.59 -103.89 81.77
C ASN A 888 -64.35 -105.38 82.08
N ASN A 889 -64.09 -105.77 83.33
CA ASN A 889 -63.69 -107.14 83.70
C ASN A 889 -64.76 -107.93 84.51
N VAL A 890 -65.96 -107.36 84.72
CA VAL A 890 -67.06 -108.04 85.44
C VAL A 890 -68.03 -108.78 84.49
N GLN A 891 -67.79 -108.75 83.18
CA GLN A 891 -68.44 -109.65 82.22
C GLN A 891 -67.62 -110.94 82.04
N PHE A 892 -67.64 -111.87 83.00
CA PHE A 892 -67.57 -113.35 82.82
C PHE A 892 -67.41 -114.12 84.16
N SER A 893 -68.45 -114.09 85.00
CA SER A 893 -68.77 -115.17 85.97
C SER A 893 -70.23 -115.10 86.43
#